data_AF-L5MG94-F1
#
_entry.id   AF-L5MG94-F1
#
_cell.length_a   1.000
_cell.length_b   1.000
_cell.length_c   1.000
_cell.angle_alpha   90.00
_cell.angle_beta   90.00
_cell.angle_gamma   90.00
#
_symmetry.space_group_name_H-M   'P 1'
#
loop_
_entity.id
_entity.type
_entity.pdbx_description
1 polymer ?
#
loop_
_entity_poly.entity_id
_entity_poly.type
_entity_poly.pdbx_seq_one_letter_code
_entity_poly.pdbx_strand_id
1 'polypeptide(L)'
;MGDEGGGRGCGPTRELRRLKQQALEYYRENDVPRRLEELLNSTFYLQPADVYGHLVGTWDSTRSPPAPPPRPRAAATLCACAARSRTRIAAAGWETAVVREGDPAGQQPSGEPGAEEIPERKCFILFLPSRSWIAPTWLLLFSHINDSAITKVPTILFDPVEKGNGANCLSKLAKPPTICKVVGKHVLDGLGLPTLQVEIFCTIQNFPKYICSVMMATHFEVYENAVPELAEAMEAERLDAVSTAVRWVNENITQELQGLEPSNQAEVDQVLRTFFENKVQEDNEGKELEKSLEKSAVHLSSSLMPPPTTPPPPPPAKKKGQKQGRKSTIIEKPIPPPEPVEPVLCGSMAIGAVSLAVAKTIAVLDSNPLYFHIASLKHHQEQPAKLTIPLLMVSLVSCGKSSPGKLNLMKEVICIPHPGLMAKQGVEMLMEIQKQISKTIETPPPPKAEMKKGHNGGKRGQQPVTGKMSHLGCLTINYDTIEQPLLTIQGVCANLGLELGTNLYLAINCAAHELVDYSKGKYEVMMGTYKNTTEMVDLYVDLISKFPSIIALIDPFRKEDSEQWDSLYNALGSRCYLIAGSASKSIATLLEEGDISTPRSSGRIIKHTNQTTLSDLVEISNLMDSKKHLAVFGSAEGESADDSLVDLAIGLGVQFIKLGGLSRGERVTKYNRIFTIEEELVRNGTLGFKGELTFVQLSEEDEKADEEPEAVAAEAGELPGRPEPIFPTEVIEEAA
;
A
#
# COMPACT_ATOMS: atom_id res chain seq x y z
N MET A 1 53.41 -41.66 -45.29
CA MET A 1 54.01 -40.53 -46.03
C MET A 1 52.84 -39.85 -46.73
N GLY A 2 52.17 -38.87 -46.13
CA GLY A 2 52.65 -37.50 -45.87
C GLY A 2 51.93 -36.62 -46.90
N ASP A 3 50.68 -36.22 -46.66
CA ASP A 3 50.23 -35.06 -45.86
C ASP A 3 50.45 -33.73 -46.59
N GLU A 4 49.46 -33.38 -47.43
CA GLU A 4 49.08 -32.01 -47.77
C GLU A 4 47.62 -31.82 -47.34
N GLY A 5 47.39 -31.05 -46.28
CA GLY A 5 46.07 -30.81 -45.70
C GLY A 5 45.77 -29.33 -45.49
N GLY A 6 45.70 -28.55 -46.59
CA GLY A 6 45.10 -27.22 -46.58
C GLY A 6 43.58 -27.28 -46.82
N GLY A 7 42.75 -27.07 -45.79
CA GLY A 7 41.31 -26.81 -45.91
C GLY A 7 40.99 -25.51 -45.15
N ARG A 8 40.66 -24.38 -45.78
CA ARG A 8 39.55 -24.04 -46.69
C ARG A 8 38.19 -24.25 -46.00
N GLY A 9 37.47 -23.14 -45.83
CA GLY A 9 36.31 -22.98 -44.95
C GLY A 9 35.18 -23.99 -45.17
N CYS A 10 34.56 -24.37 -44.05
CA CYS A 10 33.46 -25.31 -43.99
C CYS A 10 32.19 -24.66 -44.56
N GLY A 11 31.88 -24.91 -45.83
CA GLY A 11 30.57 -24.61 -46.40
C GLY A 11 29.52 -25.63 -45.94
N PRO A 12 28.23 -25.24 -45.86
CA PRO A 12 27.17 -26.14 -45.38
C PRO A 12 27.05 -27.40 -46.24
N THR A 13 26.96 -28.56 -45.58
CA THR A 13 26.86 -29.90 -46.18
C THR A 13 25.66 -29.99 -47.14
N ARG A 14 25.78 -30.82 -48.18
CA ARG A 14 24.74 -31.03 -49.22
C ARG A 14 23.39 -31.44 -48.64
N GLU A 15 23.41 -32.20 -47.55
CA GLU A 15 22.25 -32.63 -46.79
C GLU A 15 21.54 -31.47 -46.08
N LEU A 16 22.33 -30.55 -45.50
CA LEU A 16 21.80 -29.33 -44.90
C LEU A 16 21.08 -28.45 -45.92
N ARG A 17 21.60 -28.33 -47.16
CA ARG A 17 20.92 -27.59 -48.23
C ARG A 17 19.61 -28.26 -48.66
N ARG A 18 19.58 -29.59 -48.72
CA ARG A 18 18.36 -30.35 -49.05
C ARG A 18 17.29 -30.14 -47.98
N LEU A 19 17.65 -30.18 -46.70
CA LEU A 19 16.73 -29.91 -45.59
C LEU A 19 16.19 -28.47 -45.64
N LYS A 20 17.01 -27.46 -46.00
CA LYS A 20 16.51 -26.09 -46.22
C LYS A 20 15.48 -26.02 -47.33
N GLN A 21 15.74 -26.70 -48.45
CA GLN A 21 14.86 -26.71 -49.60
C GLN A 21 13.49 -27.31 -49.22
N GLN A 22 13.51 -28.44 -48.51
CA GLN A 22 12.31 -29.13 -48.02
C GLN A 22 11.54 -28.28 -47.00
N ALA A 23 12.23 -27.61 -46.08
CA ALA A 23 11.59 -26.68 -45.14
C ALA A 23 10.95 -25.48 -45.87
N LEU A 24 11.61 -24.94 -46.89
CA LEU A 24 11.09 -23.83 -47.70
C LEU A 24 9.83 -24.25 -48.47
N GLU A 25 9.84 -25.44 -49.09
CA GLU A 25 8.68 -26.02 -49.77
C GLU A 25 7.54 -26.24 -48.78
N TYR A 26 7.82 -26.84 -47.63
CA TYR A 26 6.82 -27.03 -46.57
C TYR A 26 6.18 -25.71 -46.12
N TYR A 27 6.99 -24.66 -45.87
CA TYR A 27 6.45 -23.36 -45.46
C TYR A 27 5.65 -22.68 -46.57
N ARG A 28 6.04 -22.85 -47.83
CA ARG A 28 5.30 -22.33 -48.99
C ARG A 28 3.97 -23.08 -49.19
N GLU A 29 3.99 -24.40 -49.09
CA GLU A 29 2.78 -25.24 -49.22
C GLU A 29 1.76 -25.00 -48.10
N ASN A 30 2.21 -24.61 -46.91
CA ASN A 30 1.36 -24.34 -45.75
C ASN A 30 1.03 -22.84 -45.57
N ASP A 31 1.33 -21.99 -46.56
CA ASP A 31 1.11 -20.53 -46.53
C ASP A 31 1.67 -19.84 -45.27
N VAL A 32 2.73 -20.39 -44.67
CA VAL A 32 3.26 -19.89 -43.39
C VAL A 32 3.78 -18.46 -43.50
N PRO A 33 4.52 -18.06 -44.56
CA PRO A 33 4.95 -16.66 -44.71
C PRO A 33 3.78 -15.70 -44.80
N ARG A 34 2.73 -16.04 -45.56
CA ARG A 34 1.54 -15.22 -45.74
C ARG A 34 0.74 -15.10 -44.44
N ARG A 35 0.54 -16.20 -43.72
CA ARG A 35 -0.13 -16.18 -42.41
C ARG A 35 0.66 -15.40 -41.37
N LEU A 36 2.00 -15.50 -41.40
CA LEU A 36 2.87 -14.73 -40.53
C LEU A 36 2.80 -13.23 -40.88
N GLU A 37 2.76 -12.89 -42.17
CA GLU A 37 2.58 -11.52 -42.65
C GLU A 37 1.21 -10.95 -42.27
N GLU A 38 0.12 -11.70 -42.44
CA GLU A 38 -1.23 -11.33 -42.01
C GLU A 38 -1.29 -11.12 -40.49
N LEU A 39 -0.67 -12.03 -39.72
CA LEU A 39 -0.58 -11.92 -38.26
C LEU A 39 0.21 -10.65 -37.86
N LEU A 40 1.40 -10.46 -38.43
CA LEU A 40 2.26 -9.31 -38.16
C LEU A 40 1.56 -7.99 -38.54
N ASN A 41 0.95 -7.91 -39.72
CA ASN A 41 0.14 -6.76 -40.15
C ASN A 41 -1.02 -6.46 -39.21
N SER A 42 -1.67 -7.50 -38.66
CA SER A 42 -2.73 -7.31 -37.68
C SER A 42 -2.21 -6.82 -36.32
N THR A 43 -0.94 -7.09 -36.00
CA THR A 43 -0.33 -6.78 -34.70
C THR A 43 0.40 -5.43 -34.69
N PHE A 44 0.96 -5.00 -35.82
CA PHE A 44 1.68 -3.73 -35.96
C PHE A 44 0.72 -2.54 -35.98
N TYR A 45 0.99 -1.55 -35.13
CA TYR A 45 0.18 -0.32 -35.05
C TYR A 45 0.21 0.48 -36.37
N LEU A 46 1.39 0.65 -36.95
CA LEU A 46 1.60 1.52 -38.12
C LEU A 46 1.10 0.91 -39.44
N GLN A 47 0.74 -0.37 -39.45
CA GLN A 47 0.32 -1.13 -40.65
C GLN A 47 1.09 -0.71 -41.93
N PRO A 48 2.44 -0.77 -41.92
CA PRO A 48 3.24 -0.34 -43.05
C PRO A 48 2.87 -1.17 -44.29
N ALA A 49 2.83 -0.53 -45.47
CA ALA A 49 2.57 -1.22 -46.73
C ALA A 49 3.60 -2.34 -47.03
N ASP A 50 4.78 -2.27 -46.42
CA ASP A 50 5.79 -3.32 -46.40
C ASP A 50 6.31 -3.51 -44.96
N VAL A 51 5.73 -4.48 -44.24
CA VAL A 51 6.13 -4.86 -42.87
C VAL A 51 7.59 -5.29 -42.80
N TYR A 52 8.06 -5.99 -43.83
CA TYR A 52 9.40 -6.54 -43.85
C TYR A 52 10.45 -5.44 -44.08
N GLY A 53 10.19 -4.50 -44.99
CA GLY A 53 11.00 -3.30 -45.16
C GLY A 53 11.03 -2.43 -43.90
N HIS A 54 9.90 -2.29 -43.22
CA HIS A 54 9.82 -1.50 -41.98
C HIS A 54 10.64 -2.14 -40.84
N LEU A 55 10.57 -3.46 -40.67
CA LEU A 55 11.34 -4.21 -39.67
C LEU A 55 12.86 -4.13 -39.91
N VAL A 56 13.29 -4.17 -41.17
CA VAL A 56 14.71 -4.00 -41.53
C VAL A 56 15.19 -2.59 -41.16
N GLY A 57 14.38 -1.55 -41.45
CA GLY A 57 14.75 -0.17 -41.15
C GLY A 57 14.82 0.16 -39.65
N THR A 58 13.92 -0.39 -38.83
CA THR A 58 13.94 -0.20 -37.36
C THR A 58 15.08 -0.94 -36.70
N TRP A 59 15.48 -2.09 -37.23
CA TRP A 59 16.64 -2.84 -36.78
C TRP A 59 17.97 -2.12 -37.08
N ASP A 60 18.10 -1.49 -38.26
CA ASP A 60 19.29 -0.71 -38.61
C ASP A 60 19.41 0.58 -37.77
N SER A 61 18.28 1.15 -37.33
CA SER A 61 18.23 2.35 -36.50
C SER A 61 18.58 2.12 -35.02
N THR A 62 18.48 0.89 -34.53
CA THR A 62 18.76 0.51 -33.13
C THR A 62 20.19 0.03 -32.91
N ARG A 63 21.02 -0.05 -33.96
CA ARG A 63 22.45 -0.36 -33.84
C ARG A 63 23.24 0.86 -33.35
N SER A 64 23.90 0.73 -32.20
CA SER A 64 24.96 1.67 -31.81
C SER A 64 26.10 1.66 -32.84
N PRO A 65 26.72 2.82 -33.16
CA PRO A 65 27.82 2.85 -34.13
C PRO A 65 29.02 2.05 -33.61
N PRO A 66 29.75 1.33 -34.49
CA PRO A 66 30.91 0.54 -34.07
C PRO A 66 32.01 1.45 -33.53
N ALA A 67 32.64 1.04 -32.42
CA ALA A 67 33.79 1.72 -31.86
C ALA A 67 34.91 1.86 -32.91
N PRO A 68 35.61 3.02 -32.98
CA PRO A 68 36.65 3.23 -33.97
C PRO A 68 37.83 2.26 -33.74
N PRO A 69 38.47 1.74 -34.81
CA PRO A 69 39.58 0.81 -34.68
C PRO A 69 40.79 1.45 -33.99
N PRO A 70 41.58 0.69 -33.21
CA PRO A 70 42.77 1.23 -32.56
C PRO A 70 43.79 1.69 -33.61
N ARG A 71 44.30 2.92 -33.45
CA ARG A 71 45.34 3.49 -34.33
C ARG A 71 46.60 2.62 -34.30
N PRO A 72 47.29 2.42 -35.44
CA PRO A 72 48.54 1.67 -35.48
C PRO A 72 49.64 2.48 -34.79
N ARG A 73 50.28 1.91 -33.76
CA ARG A 73 51.51 2.46 -33.19
C ARG A 73 52.65 2.23 -34.17
N ALA A 74 53.20 3.33 -34.69
CA ALA A 74 54.48 3.35 -35.41
C ALA A 74 55.64 3.04 -34.44
N ALA A 75 56.61 2.26 -34.92
CA ALA A 75 57.82 1.89 -34.20
C ALA A 75 58.87 3.01 -34.24
N ALA A 76 59.52 3.27 -33.09
CA ALA A 76 60.90 3.76 -32.98
C ALA A 76 61.37 3.56 -31.52
N THR A 77 62.22 2.56 -31.28
CA THR A 77 63.66 2.71 -30.98
C THR A 77 63.95 3.03 -29.50
N LEU A 78 64.46 2.05 -28.76
CA LEU A 78 65.72 2.19 -28.00
C LEU A 78 66.24 0.83 -27.53
N CYS A 79 67.47 0.58 -27.97
CA CYS A 79 68.35 -0.53 -27.68
C CYS A 79 68.99 -0.34 -26.29
N ALA A 80 69.16 -1.40 -25.49
CA ALA A 80 70.35 -1.62 -24.65
C ALA A 80 70.34 -2.99 -23.93
N CYS A 81 71.37 -3.78 -24.23
CA CYS A 81 72.13 -4.75 -23.40
C CYS A 81 71.35 -5.82 -22.59
N ALA A 82 71.32 -7.09 -22.99
CA ALA A 82 72.40 -8.11 -23.02
C ALA A 82 72.57 -8.94 -21.72
N ALA A 83 72.38 -10.25 -21.92
CA ALA A 83 73.04 -11.38 -21.26
C ALA A 83 72.68 -11.77 -19.81
N ARG A 84 72.02 -12.94 -19.67
CA ARG A 84 72.71 -14.17 -19.19
C ARG A 84 71.89 -15.44 -19.49
N SER A 85 72.59 -16.40 -20.05
CA SER A 85 72.22 -17.76 -20.43
C SER A 85 72.14 -18.74 -19.25
N ARG A 86 71.28 -19.77 -19.34
CA ARG A 86 71.56 -21.24 -19.29
C ARG A 86 70.27 -22.01 -18.88
N THR A 87 69.68 -22.84 -19.76
CA THR A 87 69.79 -24.34 -19.80
C THR A 87 69.60 -25.03 -18.43
N ARG A 88 68.90 -26.16 -18.23
CA ARG A 88 68.10 -27.16 -18.99
C ARG A 88 67.66 -28.24 -17.95
N ILE A 89 66.85 -29.24 -18.36
CA ILE A 89 66.64 -30.61 -17.76
C ILE A 89 65.42 -30.72 -16.81
N ALA A 90 64.27 -31.28 -17.24
CA ALA A 90 63.83 -32.70 -17.33
C ALA A 90 63.10 -33.15 -16.03
N ALA A 91 62.16 -34.11 -15.93
CA ALA A 91 61.40 -35.01 -16.79
C ALA A 91 60.42 -35.82 -15.89
N ALA A 92 59.58 -36.66 -16.52
CA ALA A 92 58.73 -37.76 -16.00
C ALA A 92 57.39 -37.35 -15.38
N GLY A 93 56.22 -37.96 -15.67
CA GLY A 93 55.78 -39.18 -16.39
C GLY A 93 54.45 -39.61 -15.72
N TRP A 94 53.32 -39.75 -16.41
CA TRP A 94 52.66 -41.02 -16.84
C TRP A 94 52.58 -42.11 -15.73
N GLU A 95 51.50 -42.85 -15.45
CA GLU A 95 50.29 -43.25 -16.19
C GLU A 95 49.41 -44.20 -15.30
N THR A 96 48.14 -44.44 -15.68
CA THR A 96 47.33 -45.72 -15.58
C THR A 96 46.93 -46.31 -14.20
N ALA A 97 45.89 -47.15 -13.99
CA ALA A 97 44.68 -47.62 -14.71
C ALA A 97 43.87 -48.58 -13.78
N VAL A 98 42.53 -48.66 -13.97
CA VAL A 98 41.59 -49.83 -13.93
C VAL A 98 41.74 -50.97 -12.89
N VAL A 99 40.62 -51.43 -12.25
CA VAL A 99 40.19 -52.85 -12.06
C VAL A 99 38.70 -52.96 -11.59
N ARG A 100 38.01 -54.03 -12.03
CA ARG A 100 36.61 -54.50 -11.79
C ARG A 100 36.48 -55.59 -10.70
N GLU A 101 35.22 -55.76 -10.23
CA GLU A 101 34.47 -56.97 -9.79
C GLU A 101 34.78 -57.76 -8.49
N GLY A 102 33.70 -58.17 -7.79
CA GLY A 102 33.62 -59.34 -6.90
C GLY A 102 32.49 -59.32 -5.84
N ASP A 103 31.47 -60.19 -5.99
CA ASP A 103 30.45 -60.64 -4.99
C ASP A 103 30.84 -62.06 -4.46
N PRO A 104 30.35 -62.63 -3.32
CA PRO A 104 28.97 -63.18 -3.20
C PRO A 104 28.33 -63.45 -1.77
N ALA A 105 27.04 -63.89 -1.80
CA ALA A 105 26.26 -64.76 -0.86
C ALA A 105 25.68 -64.17 0.47
N GLY A 106 24.44 -64.43 0.91
CA GLY A 106 23.28 -65.18 0.38
C GLY A 106 22.12 -65.29 1.41
N GLN A 107 20.86 -65.47 0.94
CA GLN A 107 19.80 -66.40 1.42
C GLN A 107 18.37 -65.96 1.01
N GLN A 108 17.70 -66.87 0.28
CA GLN A 108 16.29 -66.96 -0.17
C GLN A 108 15.48 -67.87 0.81
N PRO A 109 14.17 -68.22 0.66
CA PRO A 109 13.30 -68.29 -0.54
C PRO A 109 11.86 -67.71 -0.29
N SER A 110 10.81 -67.74 -1.12
CA SER A 110 10.28 -68.73 -2.07
C SER A 110 9.06 -68.16 -2.85
N GLY A 111 8.87 -68.56 -4.11
CA GLY A 111 7.53 -68.70 -4.72
C GLY A 111 7.29 -68.03 -6.09
N GLU A 112 7.43 -68.81 -7.17
CA GLU A 112 6.75 -68.66 -8.48
C GLU A 112 5.90 -69.95 -8.70
N PRO A 113 4.91 -70.06 -9.64
CA PRO A 113 4.84 -69.38 -10.95
C PRO A 113 3.42 -68.95 -11.43
N GLY A 114 3.35 -68.27 -12.58
CA GLY A 114 2.11 -68.15 -13.37
C GLY A 114 2.13 -67.05 -14.44
N ALA A 115 2.31 -67.43 -15.70
CA ALA A 115 2.20 -66.58 -16.88
C ALA A 115 0.72 -66.37 -17.30
N GLU A 116 0.36 -65.18 -17.81
CA GLU A 116 -0.32 -64.94 -19.11
C GLU A 116 -0.83 -63.47 -19.28
N GLU A 117 -0.47 -62.90 -20.44
CA GLU A 117 -1.13 -61.89 -21.31
C GLU A 117 -1.88 -60.61 -20.79
N ILE A 118 -1.22 -59.44 -20.97
CA ILE A 118 -1.54 -58.24 -21.81
C ILE A 118 -3.05 -57.89 -22.09
N PRO A 119 -3.50 -56.60 -22.19
CA PRO A 119 -3.01 -55.29 -21.72
C PRO A 119 -4.07 -54.46 -20.94
N GLU A 120 -3.72 -53.84 -19.81
CA GLU A 120 -4.58 -52.79 -19.21
C GLU A 120 -4.20 -51.39 -19.71
N ARG A 121 -5.19 -50.73 -20.33
CA ARG A 121 -5.30 -49.27 -20.34
C ARG A 121 -5.45 -48.79 -18.89
N LYS A 122 -4.64 -47.82 -18.45
CA LYS A 122 -5.03 -46.85 -17.42
C LYS A 122 -4.15 -45.61 -17.46
N CYS A 123 -4.84 -44.50 -17.25
CA CYS A 123 -4.39 -43.13 -17.16
C CYS A 123 -3.12 -42.95 -16.32
N PHE A 124 -2.21 -42.09 -16.80
CA PHE A 124 -1.26 -41.41 -15.94
C PHE A 124 -1.76 -39.98 -15.65
N ILE A 125 -1.84 -39.72 -14.35
CA ILE A 125 -2.16 -38.49 -13.67
C ILE A 125 -1.04 -37.48 -13.93
N LEU A 126 -1.44 -36.25 -14.30
CA LEU A 126 -0.57 -35.07 -14.42
C LEU A 126 0.05 -34.72 -13.06
N PHE A 127 1.37 -34.86 -12.95
CA PHE A 127 2.19 -34.08 -12.03
C PHE A 127 3.14 -33.24 -12.88
N LEU A 128 2.91 -31.92 -12.90
CA LEU A 128 3.83 -30.93 -13.45
C LEU A 128 4.84 -30.53 -12.37
N PRO A 129 6.13 -30.84 -12.59
CA PRO A 129 7.19 -29.92 -12.22
C PRO A 129 8.03 -29.65 -13.47
N SER A 130 8.09 -28.39 -13.95
CA SER A 130 9.08 -28.07 -14.98
C SER A 130 9.57 -26.62 -14.91
N ARG A 131 10.57 -26.42 -14.06
CA ARG A 131 11.77 -25.67 -14.44
C ARG A 131 12.74 -26.68 -15.07
N SER A 132 12.85 -26.68 -16.39
CA SER A 132 14.06 -27.15 -17.08
C SER A 132 14.02 -26.70 -18.54
N TRP A 133 15.07 -25.99 -18.91
CA TRP A 133 15.30 -25.42 -20.22
C TRP A 133 15.35 -26.50 -21.30
N ILE A 134 14.45 -26.43 -22.28
CA ILE A 134 14.65 -27.06 -23.58
C ILE A 134 15.23 -25.99 -24.49
N ALA A 135 16.56 -25.96 -24.59
CA ALA A 135 17.25 -25.23 -25.63
C ALA A 135 16.87 -25.84 -26.99
N PRO A 136 16.38 -25.05 -27.96
CA PRO A 136 15.92 -25.62 -29.21
C PRO A 136 17.10 -25.83 -30.15
N THR A 137 17.28 -27.08 -30.56
CA THR A 137 18.07 -27.52 -31.73
C THR A 137 17.38 -27.07 -33.03
N TRP A 138 17.12 -25.77 -33.20
CA TRP A 138 16.36 -25.19 -34.32
C TRP A 138 17.07 -23.99 -34.98
N LEU A 139 18.37 -23.86 -34.81
CA LEU A 139 19.08 -22.66 -35.26
C LEU A 139 20.49 -22.97 -35.77
N LEU A 140 20.60 -23.37 -37.04
CA LEU A 140 21.88 -23.41 -37.77
C LEU A 140 21.71 -23.47 -39.31
N LEU A 141 20.69 -22.80 -39.88
CA LEU A 141 20.38 -22.92 -41.31
C LEU A 141 20.26 -21.61 -42.12
N PHE A 142 20.58 -20.44 -41.60
CA PHE A 142 20.54 -19.21 -42.41
C PHE A 142 21.78 -18.34 -42.21
N SER A 143 22.84 -18.57 -43.01
CA SER A 143 23.95 -17.60 -43.07
C SER A 143 24.61 -17.39 -44.44
N HIS A 144 24.29 -18.14 -45.50
CA HIS A 144 24.89 -17.86 -46.81
C HIS A 144 24.01 -18.32 -47.99
N ILE A 145 23.10 -17.45 -48.46
CA ILE A 145 22.60 -17.41 -49.84
C ILE A 145 22.36 -15.93 -50.20
N ASN A 146 22.96 -15.50 -51.31
CA ASN A 146 22.95 -14.14 -51.81
C ASN A 146 21.73 -13.97 -52.72
N ASP A 147 20.58 -13.60 -52.16
CA ASP A 147 19.41 -13.14 -52.93
C ASP A 147 18.55 -12.18 -52.10
N SER A 148 18.38 -10.95 -52.58
CA SER A 148 18.35 -9.73 -51.76
C SER A 148 16.98 -9.28 -51.21
N ALA A 149 15.93 -10.10 -51.25
CA ALA A 149 14.61 -9.66 -50.75
C ALA A 149 13.88 -10.69 -49.87
N ILE A 150 14.04 -12.00 -50.11
CA ILE A 150 13.20 -13.03 -49.46
C ILE A 150 13.92 -13.72 -48.29
N THR A 151 15.24 -13.60 -48.19
CA THR A 151 16.07 -14.28 -47.18
C THR A 151 16.33 -13.45 -45.91
N LYS A 152 15.99 -12.15 -45.91
CA LYS A 152 16.15 -11.30 -44.72
C LYS A 152 15.14 -11.65 -43.63
N VAL A 153 13.94 -12.08 -43.99
CA VAL A 153 12.82 -12.27 -43.06
C VAL A 153 13.03 -13.39 -42.01
N PRO A 154 13.50 -14.60 -42.36
CA PRO A 154 13.69 -15.66 -41.36
C PRO A 154 14.95 -15.45 -40.50
N THR A 155 15.91 -14.68 -41.01
CA THR A 155 17.18 -14.41 -40.33
C THR A 155 17.02 -13.33 -39.24
N ILE A 156 16.14 -12.34 -39.46
CA ILE A 156 15.86 -11.24 -38.53
C ILE A 156 15.10 -11.69 -37.27
N LEU A 157 14.24 -12.71 -37.39
CA LEU A 157 13.43 -13.21 -36.27
C LEU A 157 14.17 -14.19 -35.33
N PHE A 158 15.33 -14.73 -35.75
CA PHE A 158 15.94 -15.87 -35.08
C PHE A 158 17.46 -15.77 -34.87
N ASP A 159 18.10 -14.61 -35.04
CA ASP A 159 19.54 -14.47 -34.78
C ASP A 159 19.84 -14.56 -33.25
N PRO A 160 20.66 -15.53 -32.78
CA PRO A 160 20.84 -15.79 -31.35
C PRO A 160 22.06 -15.06 -30.76
N VAL A 161 22.31 -13.81 -31.18
CA VAL A 161 23.40 -12.99 -30.64
C VAL A 161 22.79 -11.80 -29.90
N GLU A 162 23.00 -11.79 -28.58
CA GLU A 162 22.41 -10.93 -27.54
C GLU A 162 21.00 -11.32 -27.06
N LYS A 163 20.96 -12.11 -25.98
CA LYS A 163 19.80 -12.50 -25.18
C LYS A 163 19.03 -11.33 -24.50
N GLY A 164 18.96 -10.14 -25.10
CA GLY A 164 18.31 -8.97 -24.47
C GLY A 164 17.50 -8.05 -25.38
N ASN A 165 17.77 -7.96 -26.70
CA ASN A 165 17.26 -6.83 -27.50
C ASN A 165 16.21 -7.16 -28.58
N GLY A 166 16.13 -8.39 -29.09
CA GLY A 166 15.21 -8.72 -30.19
C GLY A 166 13.71 -8.65 -29.81
N ALA A 167 13.36 -9.13 -28.61
CA ALA A 167 11.99 -9.04 -28.10
C ALA A 167 11.56 -7.58 -27.80
N ASN A 168 12.52 -6.71 -27.53
CA ASN A 168 12.32 -5.29 -27.22
C ASN A 168 12.09 -4.40 -28.46
N CYS A 169 12.40 -4.90 -29.66
CA CYS A 169 12.15 -4.14 -30.89
C CYS A 169 10.70 -4.28 -31.37
N LEU A 170 10.08 -5.46 -31.19
CA LEU A 170 8.70 -5.73 -31.58
C LEU A 170 7.69 -5.12 -30.59
N SER A 171 8.03 -5.00 -29.31
CA SER A 171 7.18 -4.33 -28.32
C SER A 171 6.97 -2.84 -28.65
N LYS A 172 7.99 -2.15 -29.16
CA LYS A 172 7.90 -0.74 -29.62
C LYS A 172 7.03 -0.53 -30.85
N LEU A 173 6.67 -1.61 -31.55
CA LEU A 173 5.91 -1.57 -32.79
C LEU A 173 4.47 -2.13 -32.62
N ALA A 174 4.19 -2.74 -31.47
CA ALA A 174 2.86 -3.19 -31.09
C ALA A 174 2.02 -2.01 -30.58
N LYS A 175 0.70 -2.11 -30.72
CA LYS A 175 -0.22 -1.15 -30.09
C LYS A 175 0.03 -1.12 -28.57
N PRO A 176 0.05 0.07 -27.94
CA PRO A 176 0.13 0.15 -26.50
C PRO A 176 -1.05 -0.61 -25.88
N PRO A 177 -0.85 -1.23 -24.70
CA PRO A 177 -1.93 -1.88 -23.99
C PRO A 177 -2.98 -0.83 -23.63
N THR A 178 -4.25 -1.10 -23.90
CA THR A 178 -5.35 -0.22 -23.52
C THR A 178 -6.30 -0.95 -22.59
N ILE A 179 -6.90 -0.25 -21.62
CA ILE A 179 -7.94 -0.81 -20.75
C ILE A 179 -9.13 -1.18 -21.63
N CYS A 180 -9.63 -2.41 -21.48
CA CYS A 180 -10.78 -2.88 -22.25
C CYS A 180 -11.97 -3.26 -21.39
N LYS A 181 -11.72 -3.62 -20.14
CA LYS A 181 -12.77 -3.93 -19.18
C LYS A 181 -12.26 -3.77 -17.76
N VAL A 182 -13.10 -3.21 -16.90
CA VAL A 182 -12.92 -3.18 -15.45
C VAL A 182 -14.07 -3.97 -14.81
N VAL A 183 -13.77 -4.82 -13.83
CA VAL A 183 -14.78 -5.66 -13.17
C VAL A 183 -14.72 -5.46 -11.66
N GLY A 184 -15.84 -5.06 -11.06
CA GLY A 184 -16.04 -4.99 -9.62
C GLY A 184 -16.67 -6.28 -9.09
N LYS A 185 -16.16 -6.78 -7.97
CA LYS A 185 -16.68 -7.96 -7.26
C LYS A 185 -16.87 -7.67 -5.78
N HIS A 186 -17.91 -8.28 -5.23
CA HIS A 186 -18.13 -8.33 -3.80
C HIS A 186 -17.24 -9.41 -3.19
N VAL A 187 -16.42 -9.02 -2.22
CA VAL A 187 -15.56 -9.92 -1.42
C VAL A 187 -15.66 -9.57 0.06
N LEU A 188 -14.96 -10.30 0.92
CA LEU A 188 -14.94 -10.05 2.35
C LEU A 188 -13.56 -9.55 2.78
N ASP A 189 -13.55 -8.59 3.71
CA ASP A 189 -12.35 -8.11 4.37
C ASP A 189 -11.86 -9.10 5.46
N GLY A 190 -10.79 -8.74 6.16
CA GLY A 190 -10.23 -9.56 7.24
C GLY A 190 -11.18 -9.78 8.42
N LEU A 191 -12.21 -8.95 8.58
CA LEU A 191 -13.24 -9.08 9.61
C LEU A 191 -14.43 -9.91 9.14
N GLY A 192 -14.44 -10.34 7.88
CA GLY A 192 -15.55 -11.07 7.27
C GLY A 192 -16.68 -10.17 6.80
N LEU A 193 -16.44 -8.86 6.68
CA LEU A 193 -17.43 -7.88 6.26
C LEU A 193 -17.26 -7.53 4.76
N PRO A 194 -18.35 -7.14 4.07
CA PRO A 194 -18.31 -6.74 2.66
C PRO A 194 -17.22 -5.71 2.31
N THR A 195 -16.49 -5.95 1.23
CA THR A 195 -15.64 -4.96 0.56
C THR A 195 -15.55 -5.18 -0.96
N LEU A 196 -14.93 -4.24 -1.67
CA LEU A 196 -14.78 -4.23 -3.13
C LEU A 196 -13.44 -4.83 -3.57
N GLN A 197 -13.49 -5.75 -4.52
CA GLN A 197 -12.35 -6.14 -5.35
C GLN A 197 -12.54 -5.63 -6.78
N VAL A 198 -11.50 -5.04 -7.36
CA VAL A 198 -11.46 -4.58 -8.75
C VAL A 198 -10.48 -5.43 -9.55
N GLU A 199 -10.89 -5.86 -10.74
CA GLU A 199 -10.08 -6.59 -11.71
C GLU A 199 -9.93 -5.76 -13.00
N ILE A 200 -8.71 -5.69 -13.54
CA ILE A 200 -8.40 -4.96 -14.77
C ILE A 200 -8.08 -5.91 -15.91
N PHE A 201 -8.71 -5.68 -17.06
CA PHE A 201 -8.42 -6.34 -18.32
C PHE A 201 -7.91 -5.31 -19.32
N CYS A 202 -6.82 -5.64 -20.00
CA CYS A 202 -6.26 -4.81 -21.06
C CYS A 202 -6.30 -5.56 -22.39
N THR A 203 -6.51 -4.83 -23.49
CA THR A 203 -6.29 -5.33 -24.84
C THR A 203 -4.80 -5.31 -25.11
N ILE A 204 -4.19 -6.49 -25.21
CA ILE A 204 -2.78 -6.67 -25.53
C ILE A 204 -2.70 -7.51 -26.79
N GLN A 205 -2.07 -6.98 -27.84
CA GLN A 205 -1.99 -7.65 -29.15
C GLN A 205 -3.39 -7.99 -29.70
N ASN A 206 -4.35 -7.08 -29.54
CA ASN A 206 -5.77 -7.24 -29.92
C ASN A 206 -6.56 -8.31 -29.14
N PHE A 207 -6.00 -8.88 -28.07
CA PHE A 207 -6.71 -9.82 -27.20
C PHE A 207 -6.93 -9.25 -25.81
N PRO A 208 -8.14 -9.37 -25.23
CA PRO A 208 -8.37 -9.01 -23.84
C PRO A 208 -7.63 -10.01 -22.93
N LYS A 209 -6.82 -9.48 -22.01
CA LYS A 209 -6.08 -10.27 -21.01
C LYS A 209 -6.34 -9.71 -19.63
N TYR A 210 -6.62 -10.60 -18.68
CA TYR A 210 -6.61 -10.27 -17.26
C TYR A 210 -5.19 -9.92 -16.82
N ILE A 211 -5.01 -8.80 -16.12
CA ILE A 211 -3.70 -8.33 -15.67
C ILE A 211 -3.55 -8.49 -14.16
N CYS A 212 -4.40 -7.84 -13.38
CA CYS A 212 -4.31 -7.86 -11.92
C CYS A 212 -5.66 -7.62 -11.25
N SER A 213 -5.66 -7.77 -9.92
CA SER A 213 -6.75 -7.34 -9.07
C SER A 213 -6.24 -6.64 -7.82
N VAL A 214 -7.10 -5.79 -7.25
CA VAL A 214 -6.85 -5.03 -6.03
C VAL A 214 -8.09 -5.15 -5.14
N MET A 215 -7.87 -5.30 -3.83
CA MET A 215 -8.95 -5.28 -2.85
C MET A 215 -8.85 -4.03 -1.97
N MET A 216 -9.92 -3.25 -1.93
CA MET A 216 -9.94 -1.96 -1.25
C MET A 216 -10.26 -2.12 0.23
N ALA A 217 -9.61 -1.35 1.09
CA ALA A 217 -10.01 -1.22 2.49
C ALA A 217 -11.20 -0.26 2.61
N THR A 218 -12.04 -0.46 3.63
CA THR A 218 -13.21 0.41 3.87
C THR A 218 -12.90 1.47 4.92
N HIS A 219 -13.62 2.60 4.86
CA HIS A 219 -13.49 3.69 5.84
C HIS A 219 -14.28 3.44 7.13
N PHE A 220 -15.15 2.43 7.16
CA PHE A 220 -16.00 2.13 8.29
C PHE A 220 -15.18 1.74 9.51
N GLU A 221 -15.34 2.50 10.60
CA GLU A 221 -14.76 2.19 11.90
C GLU A 221 -15.43 0.98 12.55
N VAL A 222 -14.69 0.32 13.44
CA VAL A 222 -15.14 -0.86 14.17
C VAL A 222 -15.37 -0.48 15.63
N TYR A 223 -16.65 -0.37 16.00
CA TYR A 223 -17.05 -0.13 17.39
C TYR A 223 -17.19 -1.47 18.14
N GLU A 224 -16.16 -1.85 18.90
CA GLU A 224 -16.12 -3.15 19.61
C GLU A 224 -17.27 -3.34 20.63
N ASN A 225 -17.83 -2.25 21.15
CA ASN A 225 -18.95 -2.26 22.11
C ASN A 225 -20.25 -1.67 21.53
N ALA A 226 -20.42 -1.69 20.21
CA ALA A 226 -21.65 -1.20 19.59
C ALA A 226 -22.87 -2.01 20.07
N VAL A 227 -23.98 -1.29 20.23
CA VAL A 227 -25.29 -1.92 20.47
C VAL A 227 -25.68 -2.70 19.20
N PRO A 228 -26.26 -3.91 19.29
CA PRO A 228 -26.54 -4.75 18.12
C PRO A 228 -27.29 -4.04 16.98
N GLU A 229 -28.28 -3.19 17.29
CA GLU A 229 -29.03 -2.45 16.28
C GLU A 229 -28.16 -1.46 15.50
N LEU A 230 -27.17 -0.84 16.16
CA LEU A 230 -26.21 0.06 15.49
C LEU A 230 -25.25 -0.74 14.59
N ALA A 231 -24.78 -1.90 15.08
CA ALA A 231 -23.89 -2.77 14.30
C ALA A 231 -24.58 -3.28 13.02
N GLU A 232 -25.83 -3.71 13.12
CA GLU A 232 -26.64 -4.14 11.97
C GLU A 232 -26.87 -2.99 10.97
N ALA A 233 -27.15 -1.78 11.46
CA ALA A 233 -27.31 -0.61 10.59
C ALA A 233 -26.02 -0.25 9.84
N MET A 234 -24.87 -0.28 10.52
CA MET A 234 -23.56 -0.03 9.90
C MET A 234 -23.18 -1.10 8.88
N GLU A 235 -23.50 -2.37 9.15
CA GLU A 235 -23.26 -3.46 8.20
C GLU A 235 -24.15 -3.31 6.96
N ALA A 236 -25.41 -2.91 7.13
CA ALA A 236 -26.32 -2.63 6.02
C ALA A 236 -25.85 -1.45 5.17
N GLU A 237 -25.40 -0.35 5.80
CA GLU A 237 -24.82 0.81 5.13
C GLU A 237 -23.54 0.42 4.34
N ARG A 238 -22.67 -0.38 4.95
CA ARG A 238 -21.48 -0.92 4.29
C ARG A 238 -21.84 -1.76 3.07
N LEU A 239 -22.82 -2.65 3.20
CA LEU A 239 -23.26 -3.50 2.10
C LEU A 239 -23.84 -2.67 0.94
N ASP A 240 -24.60 -1.62 1.23
CA ASP A 240 -25.12 -0.69 0.22
C ASP A 240 -23.97 0.06 -0.48
N ALA A 241 -23.00 0.58 0.30
CA ALA A 241 -21.81 1.24 -0.22
C ALA A 241 -21.00 0.35 -1.18
N VAL A 242 -20.76 -0.91 -0.79
CA VAL A 242 -20.03 -1.87 -1.62
C VAL A 242 -20.83 -2.27 -2.86
N SER A 243 -22.14 -2.50 -2.72
CA SER A 243 -23.02 -2.86 -3.84
C SER A 243 -23.10 -1.74 -4.88
N THR A 244 -23.21 -0.50 -4.42
CA THR A 244 -23.16 0.69 -5.27
C THR A 244 -21.80 0.84 -5.96
N ALA A 245 -20.70 0.61 -5.25
CA ALA A 245 -19.37 0.64 -5.84
C ALA A 245 -19.19 -0.42 -6.93
N VAL A 246 -19.64 -1.66 -6.69
CA VAL A 246 -19.61 -2.75 -7.69
C VAL A 246 -20.40 -2.37 -8.94
N ARG A 247 -21.57 -1.75 -8.77
CA ARG A 247 -22.40 -1.25 -9.88
C ARG A 247 -21.67 -0.17 -10.68
N TRP A 248 -21.11 0.85 -10.01
CA TRP A 248 -20.35 1.91 -10.67
C TRP A 248 -19.20 1.35 -11.49
N VAL A 249 -18.46 0.38 -10.97
CA VAL A 249 -17.34 -0.26 -11.68
C VAL A 249 -17.84 -1.01 -12.92
N ASN A 250 -18.84 -1.86 -12.76
CA ASN A 250 -19.31 -2.77 -13.82
C ASN A 250 -20.15 -2.09 -14.91
N GLU A 251 -20.74 -0.93 -14.62
CA GLU A 251 -21.61 -0.21 -15.55
C GLU A 251 -20.93 1.03 -16.11
N ASN A 252 -20.62 2.02 -15.27
CA ASN A 252 -20.19 3.35 -15.71
C ASN A 252 -18.66 3.43 -15.91
N ILE A 253 -17.87 3.14 -14.88
CA ILE A 253 -16.41 3.36 -14.89
C ILE A 253 -15.75 2.51 -15.98
N THR A 254 -16.20 1.26 -16.19
CA THR A 254 -15.66 0.43 -17.27
C THR A 254 -15.89 1.02 -18.66
N GLN A 255 -16.94 1.82 -18.87
CA GLN A 255 -17.20 2.49 -20.15
C GLN A 255 -16.32 3.73 -20.30
N GLU A 256 -16.20 4.54 -19.24
CA GLU A 256 -15.37 5.75 -19.23
C GLU A 256 -13.88 5.44 -19.45
N LEU A 257 -13.39 4.33 -18.91
CA LEU A 257 -11.97 3.95 -19.03
C LEU A 257 -11.66 3.12 -20.28
N GLN A 258 -12.67 2.74 -21.08
CA GLN A 258 -12.46 1.86 -22.23
C GLN A 258 -11.61 2.57 -23.31
N GLY A 259 -10.48 1.97 -23.65
CA GLY A 259 -9.55 2.47 -24.67
C GLY A 259 -8.44 3.37 -24.12
N LEU A 260 -8.49 3.77 -22.85
CA LEU A 260 -7.41 4.54 -22.23
C LEU A 260 -6.15 3.69 -22.02
N GLU A 261 -4.99 4.33 -22.10
CA GLU A 261 -3.71 3.69 -21.81
C GLU A 261 -3.46 3.70 -20.29
N PRO A 262 -3.20 2.54 -19.65
CA PRO A 262 -2.94 2.47 -18.21
C PRO A 262 -1.58 3.07 -17.83
N SER A 263 -0.73 3.43 -18.80
CA SER A 263 0.53 4.15 -18.60
C SER A 263 0.32 5.60 -18.16
N ASN A 264 -0.82 6.20 -18.50
CA ASN A 264 -1.14 7.59 -18.15
C ASN A 264 -2.03 7.66 -16.91
N GLN A 265 -1.42 7.43 -15.74
CA GLN A 265 -2.15 7.42 -14.45
C GLN A 265 -2.91 8.73 -14.19
N ALA A 266 -2.32 9.88 -14.54
CA ALA A 266 -2.95 11.19 -14.31
C ALA A 266 -4.22 11.38 -15.15
N GLU A 267 -4.24 10.91 -16.40
CA GLU A 267 -5.44 10.96 -17.25
C GLU A 267 -6.55 10.05 -16.72
N VAL A 268 -6.19 8.82 -16.30
CA VAL A 268 -7.15 7.90 -15.68
C VAL A 268 -7.73 8.50 -14.39
N ASP A 269 -6.88 9.03 -13.52
CA ASP A 269 -7.31 9.65 -12.26
C ASP A 269 -8.18 10.89 -12.52
N GLN A 270 -7.89 11.67 -13.56
CA GLN A 270 -8.71 12.82 -13.94
C GLN A 270 -10.10 12.40 -14.43
N VAL A 271 -10.21 11.35 -15.25
CA VAL A 271 -11.50 10.80 -15.69
C VAL A 271 -12.30 10.30 -14.49
N LEU A 272 -11.65 9.59 -13.56
CA LEU A 272 -12.27 9.11 -12.34
C LEU A 272 -12.73 10.27 -11.43
N ARG A 273 -11.95 11.34 -11.32
CA ARG A 273 -12.30 12.55 -10.56
C ARG A 273 -13.54 13.22 -11.15
N THR A 274 -13.58 13.46 -12.45
CA THR A 274 -14.75 14.03 -13.12
C THR A 274 -15.98 13.14 -12.99
N PHE A 275 -15.83 11.82 -13.09
CA PHE A 275 -16.92 10.89 -12.82
C PHE A 275 -17.45 11.01 -11.38
N PHE A 276 -16.55 11.10 -10.40
CA PHE A 276 -16.90 11.25 -8.99
C PHE A 276 -17.62 12.58 -8.71
N GLU A 277 -17.10 13.70 -9.24
CA GLU A 277 -17.72 15.02 -9.15
C GLU A 277 -19.17 15.02 -9.66
N ASN A 278 -19.41 14.41 -10.82
CA ASN A 278 -20.76 14.25 -11.38
C ASN A 278 -21.66 13.45 -10.43
N LYS A 279 -21.15 12.40 -9.79
CA LYS A 279 -21.93 11.58 -8.84
C LYS A 279 -22.23 12.32 -7.54
N VAL A 280 -21.31 13.15 -7.06
CA VAL A 280 -21.55 14.05 -5.91
C VAL A 280 -22.66 15.05 -6.26
N GLN A 281 -22.62 15.63 -7.47
CA GLN A 281 -23.65 16.56 -7.93
C GLN A 281 -25.03 15.89 -8.02
N GLU A 282 -25.12 14.69 -8.61
CA GLU A 282 -26.36 13.90 -8.69
C GLU A 282 -26.95 13.60 -7.29
N ASP A 283 -26.11 13.26 -6.32
CA ASP A 283 -26.53 12.99 -4.93
C ASP A 283 -27.04 14.25 -4.22
N ASN A 284 -26.37 15.38 -4.42
CA ASN A 284 -26.80 16.67 -3.88
C ASN A 284 -28.17 17.08 -4.45
N GLU A 285 -28.37 16.98 -5.76
CA GLU A 285 -29.65 17.27 -6.42
C GLU A 285 -30.77 16.34 -5.92
N GLY A 286 -30.45 15.05 -5.73
CA GLY A 286 -31.39 14.07 -5.16
C GLY A 286 -31.84 14.45 -3.75
N LYS A 287 -30.89 14.82 -2.88
CA LYS A 287 -31.16 15.26 -1.50
C LYS A 287 -31.96 16.56 -1.44
N GLU A 288 -31.70 17.51 -2.35
CA GLU A 288 -32.50 18.74 -2.45
C GLU A 288 -33.94 18.45 -2.87
N LEU A 289 -34.13 17.55 -3.83
CA LEU A 289 -35.46 17.15 -4.30
C LEU A 289 -36.24 16.45 -3.18
N GLU A 290 -35.61 15.55 -2.42
CA GLU A 290 -36.21 14.89 -1.26
C GLU A 290 -36.64 15.90 -0.19
N LYS A 291 -35.74 16.82 0.20
CA LYS A 291 -36.06 17.92 1.13
C LYS A 291 -37.21 18.79 0.63
N SER A 292 -37.33 19.01 -0.68
CA SER A 292 -38.43 19.78 -1.26
C SER A 292 -39.77 19.04 -1.18
N LEU A 293 -39.75 17.71 -1.39
CA LEU A 293 -40.92 16.85 -1.28
C LEU A 293 -41.38 16.73 0.18
N GLU A 294 -40.47 16.60 1.13
CA GLU A 294 -40.79 16.59 2.56
C GLU A 294 -41.41 17.91 3.02
N LYS A 295 -40.85 19.06 2.61
CA LYS A 295 -41.43 20.38 2.89
C LYS A 295 -42.83 20.54 2.28
N SER A 296 -43.08 19.97 1.11
CA SER A 296 -44.39 19.96 0.47
C SER A 296 -45.40 19.04 1.18
N ALA A 297 -44.96 17.90 1.69
CA ALA A 297 -45.78 16.96 2.45
C ALA A 297 -46.22 17.53 3.81
N VAL A 298 -45.32 18.26 4.50
CA VAL A 298 -45.65 18.97 5.75
C VAL A 298 -46.69 20.09 5.51
N HIS A 299 -46.66 20.74 4.34
CA HIS A 299 -47.67 21.74 3.96
C HIS A 299 -49.06 21.14 3.70
N LEU A 300 -49.17 19.88 3.27
CA LEU A 300 -50.45 19.18 3.08
C LEU A 300 -51.07 18.70 4.40
N SER A 301 -50.26 18.36 5.41
CA SER A 301 -50.75 17.97 6.75
C SER A 301 -51.23 19.14 7.62
N SER A 302 -50.91 20.39 7.26
CA SER A 302 -51.35 21.59 7.98
C SER A 302 -52.78 22.04 7.67
N SER A 303 -53.51 21.41 6.73
CA SER A 303 -54.88 21.85 6.36
C SER A 303 -56.01 21.23 7.19
N LEU A 304 -55.69 20.42 8.22
CA LEU A 304 -56.66 19.79 9.11
C LEU A 304 -56.43 20.20 10.57
N MET A 305 -56.74 21.45 10.92
CA MET A 305 -56.96 21.84 12.32
C MET A 305 -58.31 22.58 12.48
N PRO A 306 -59.16 22.20 13.46
CA PRO A 306 -60.40 22.91 13.80
C PRO A 306 -60.13 24.21 14.61
N PRO A 307 -61.10 25.14 14.71
CA PRO A 307 -60.89 26.51 15.18
C PRO A 307 -60.55 26.63 16.67
N PRO A 308 -59.92 27.73 17.11
CA PRO A 308 -59.41 27.89 18.48
C PRO A 308 -60.53 28.11 19.50
N THR A 309 -60.49 27.38 20.60
CA THR A 309 -61.25 27.64 21.83
C THR A 309 -60.50 28.60 22.75
N THR A 310 -61.28 29.40 23.49
CA THR A 310 -60.88 30.54 24.34
C THR A 310 -59.97 30.16 25.53
N PRO A 311 -59.11 31.10 26.01
CA PRO A 311 -58.18 30.82 27.11
C PRO A 311 -58.81 31.04 28.52
N PRO A 312 -58.44 30.24 29.55
CA PRO A 312 -58.76 30.51 30.94
C PRO A 312 -57.74 31.47 31.62
N PRO A 313 -58.10 32.10 32.76
CA PRO A 313 -57.36 33.24 33.33
C PRO A 313 -56.15 32.84 34.19
N PRO A 314 -55.19 33.77 34.44
CA PRO A 314 -53.95 33.47 35.16
C PRO A 314 -54.07 33.63 36.70
N PRO A 315 -53.41 32.79 37.51
CA PRO A 315 -53.16 33.06 38.93
C PRO A 315 -51.80 33.74 39.19
N PRO A 316 -51.59 34.36 40.37
CA PRO A 316 -50.90 35.64 40.49
C PRO A 316 -49.40 35.57 40.85
N ALA A 317 -48.69 36.65 40.51
CA ALA A 317 -47.31 36.91 40.81
C ALA A 317 -46.99 36.98 42.32
N LYS A 318 -45.86 36.37 42.73
CA LYS A 318 -45.20 36.64 44.02
C LYS A 318 -43.74 37.07 43.83
N LYS A 319 -43.57 38.38 44.02
CA LYS A 319 -42.48 39.21 44.56
C LYS A 319 -41.02 38.71 44.59
N LYS A 320 -40.17 39.60 44.05
CA LYS A 320 -38.71 39.78 44.28
C LYS A 320 -38.31 39.76 45.77
N GLY A 321 -37.14 39.17 46.05
CA GLY A 321 -36.34 39.30 47.28
C GLY A 321 -34.84 39.09 46.99
N GLN A 322 -33.97 39.76 47.75
CA GLN A 322 -32.58 40.17 47.44
C GLN A 322 -31.44 39.14 47.60
N LYS A 323 -30.37 39.37 46.82
CA LYS A 323 -28.90 39.32 47.09
C LYS A 323 -28.37 38.41 48.23
N GLN A 324 -27.42 37.51 47.91
CA GLN A 324 -25.93 37.66 47.99
C GLN A 324 -25.24 36.29 48.06
N GLY A 325 -24.11 36.12 47.36
CA GLY A 325 -23.26 34.93 47.51
C GLY A 325 -22.27 34.75 46.36
N ARG A 326 -21.27 35.63 46.29
CA ARG A 326 -20.17 35.57 45.31
C ARG A 326 -19.28 34.36 45.63
N LYS A 327 -19.45 33.24 44.92
CA LYS A 327 -18.40 32.25 44.68
C LYS A 327 -18.08 32.33 43.20
N SER A 328 -16.86 32.72 42.88
CA SER A 328 -16.31 32.68 41.53
C SER A 328 -16.15 31.22 41.12
N THR A 329 -17.21 30.62 40.60
CA THR A 329 -17.11 29.43 39.77
C THR A 329 -16.54 29.93 38.45
N ILE A 330 -15.32 29.51 38.13
CA ILE A 330 -14.80 29.62 36.77
C ILE A 330 -15.85 28.92 35.90
N ILE A 331 -16.50 29.68 35.02
CA ILE A 331 -17.41 29.13 34.03
C ILE A 331 -16.49 28.37 33.07
N GLU A 332 -16.39 27.05 33.25
CA GLU A 332 -15.74 26.18 32.26
C GLU A 332 -16.46 26.44 30.92
N LYS A 333 -15.70 26.91 29.92
CA LYS A 333 -16.21 27.16 28.56
C LYS A 333 -16.86 25.85 28.08
N PRO A 334 -18.13 25.86 27.64
CA PRO A 334 -18.75 24.65 27.10
C PRO A 334 -17.87 24.08 26.00
N ILE A 335 -17.61 22.76 26.04
CA ILE A 335 -16.86 22.09 24.98
C ILE A 335 -17.60 22.31 23.66
N PRO A 336 -16.90 22.70 22.57
CA PRO A 336 -17.53 22.84 21.27
C PRO A 336 -18.18 21.51 20.84
N PRO A 337 -19.37 21.56 20.22
CA PRO A 337 -20.01 20.35 19.71
C PRO A 337 -19.07 19.63 18.73
N PRO A 338 -19.21 18.30 18.58
CA PRO A 338 -18.44 17.59 17.57
C PRO A 338 -18.78 18.14 16.20
N GLU A 339 -17.75 18.44 15.41
CA GLU A 339 -17.90 18.67 13.99
C GLU A 339 -18.57 17.43 13.38
N PRO A 340 -19.54 17.62 12.47
CA PRO A 340 -20.15 16.49 11.78
C PRO A 340 -19.07 15.75 10.98
N VAL A 341 -19.15 14.42 11.01
CA VAL A 341 -18.29 13.57 10.19
C VAL A 341 -18.48 13.95 8.72
N GLU A 342 -17.37 14.14 8.01
CA GLU A 342 -17.40 14.45 6.58
C GLU A 342 -18.18 13.35 5.83
N PRO A 343 -19.26 13.71 5.09
CA PRO A 343 -20.10 12.72 4.46
C PRO A 343 -19.33 12.00 3.35
N VAL A 344 -19.28 10.67 3.43
CA VAL A 344 -18.68 9.84 2.38
C VAL A 344 -19.77 9.43 1.40
N LEU A 345 -19.61 9.74 0.13
CA LEU A 345 -20.56 9.34 -0.90
C LEU A 345 -20.58 7.81 -1.05
N CYS A 346 -21.79 7.24 -1.04
CA CYS A 346 -22.02 5.81 -1.28
C CYS A 346 -21.43 5.40 -2.64
N GLY A 347 -20.58 4.37 -2.66
CA GLY A 347 -19.89 3.91 -3.87
C GLY A 347 -18.52 4.54 -4.15
N SER A 348 -18.14 5.59 -3.42
CA SER A 348 -16.86 6.32 -3.61
C SER A 348 -15.62 5.43 -3.61
N MET A 349 -15.62 4.32 -2.87
CA MET A 349 -14.51 3.35 -2.85
C MET A 349 -14.16 2.74 -4.22
N ALA A 350 -15.08 2.79 -5.19
CA ALA A 350 -14.81 2.39 -6.57
C ALA A 350 -13.66 3.21 -7.18
N ILE A 351 -13.59 4.51 -6.86
CA ILE A 351 -12.65 5.45 -7.46
C ILE A 351 -11.21 5.11 -7.06
N GLY A 352 -10.91 5.09 -5.75
CA GLY A 352 -9.58 4.76 -5.26
C GLY A 352 -9.17 3.32 -5.62
N ALA A 353 -10.12 2.37 -5.59
CA ALA A 353 -9.84 0.98 -5.96
C ALA A 353 -9.44 0.83 -7.44
N VAL A 354 -10.12 1.53 -8.35
CA VAL A 354 -9.80 1.49 -9.79
C VAL A 354 -8.49 2.23 -10.07
N SER A 355 -8.28 3.40 -9.47
CA SER A 355 -7.03 4.15 -9.57
C SER A 355 -5.81 3.28 -9.18
N LEU A 356 -5.87 2.60 -8.03
CA LEU A 356 -4.82 1.69 -7.57
C LEU A 356 -4.68 0.45 -8.46
N ALA A 357 -5.78 -0.11 -8.96
CA ALA A 357 -5.74 -1.25 -9.87
C ALA A 357 -5.07 -0.90 -11.21
N VAL A 358 -5.23 0.33 -11.71
CA VAL A 358 -4.54 0.80 -12.92
C VAL A 358 -3.05 0.98 -12.67
N ALA A 359 -2.65 1.57 -11.54
CA ALA A 359 -1.23 1.67 -11.16
C ALA A 359 -0.56 0.29 -11.02
N LYS A 360 -1.29 -0.69 -10.47
CA LYS A 360 -0.84 -2.10 -10.40
C LYS A 360 -0.78 -2.76 -11.77
N THR A 361 -1.69 -2.42 -12.68
CA THR A 361 -1.72 -2.92 -14.06
C THR A 361 -0.44 -2.53 -14.78
N ILE A 362 -0.06 -1.24 -14.75
CA ILE A 362 1.15 -0.79 -15.44
C ILE A 362 2.43 -1.37 -14.82
N ALA A 363 2.51 -1.48 -13.50
CA ALA A 363 3.61 -2.17 -12.82
C ALA A 363 3.80 -3.61 -13.32
N VAL A 364 2.69 -4.36 -13.50
CA VAL A 364 2.72 -5.73 -14.04
C VAL A 364 3.13 -5.74 -15.52
N LEU A 365 2.63 -4.81 -16.33
CA LEU A 365 2.93 -4.74 -17.77
C LEU A 365 4.39 -4.39 -18.03
N ASP A 366 4.95 -3.45 -17.26
CA ASP A 366 6.34 -3.02 -17.37
C ASP A 366 7.32 -3.98 -16.69
N SER A 367 6.82 -5.01 -16.00
CA SER A 367 7.62 -5.91 -15.15
C SER A 367 8.44 -5.14 -14.11
N ASN A 368 7.89 -4.05 -13.59
CA ASN A 368 8.50 -3.18 -12.58
C ASN A 368 7.68 -3.31 -11.28
N PRO A 369 8.31 -3.51 -10.11
CA PRO A 369 7.58 -3.53 -8.85
C PRO A 369 6.73 -2.26 -8.64
N LEU A 370 5.55 -2.43 -8.03
CA LEU A 370 4.57 -1.35 -7.86
C LEU A 370 5.13 -0.16 -7.07
N TYR A 371 5.91 -0.40 -6.01
CA TYR A 371 6.57 0.67 -5.25
C TYR A 371 7.51 1.54 -6.11
N PHE A 372 8.21 0.97 -7.10
CA PHE A 372 9.06 1.75 -8.01
C PHE A 372 8.23 2.57 -8.99
N HIS A 373 7.13 2.02 -9.48
CA HIS A 373 6.21 2.75 -10.33
C HIS A 373 5.63 3.97 -9.58
N ILE A 374 5.15 3.77 -8.34
CA ILE A 374 4.61 4.86 -7.51
C ILE A 374 5.68 5.92 -7.21
N ALA A 375 6.91 5.50 -6.89
CA ALA A 375 8.02 6.42 -6.70
C ALA A 375 8.32 7.24 -7.97
N SER A 376 8.19 6.62 -9.14
CA SER A 376 8.34 7.32 -10.42
C SER A 376 7.21 8.34 -10.63
N LEU A 377 5.96 8.02 -10.26
CA LEU A 377 4.86 8.98 -10.31
C LEU A 377 5.12 10.20 -9.43
N LYS A 378 5.68 10.00 -8.23
CA LYS A 378 6.02 11.10 -7.30
C LYS A 378 7.13 12.02 -7.83
N HIS A 379 8.12 11.47 -8.52
CA HIS A 379 9.30 12.20 -9.01
C HIS A 379 9.22 12.54 -10.52
N HIS A 380 8.04 12.83 -11.06
CA HIS A 380 7.84 13.19 -12.47
C HIS A 380 8.47 12.21 -13.48
N GLN A 381 8.33 10.91 -13.21
CA GLN A 381 8.86 9.79 -13.99
C GLN A 381 10.39 9.60 -13.94
N GLU A 382 11.09 10.30 -13.04
CA GLU A 382 12.49 10.00 -12.72
C GLU A 382 12.57 8.89 -11.65
N GLN A 383 13.42 7.89 -11.87
CA GLN A 383 13.61 6.83 -10.88
C GLN A 383 14.52 7.32 -9.75
N PRO A 384 14.05 7.31 -8.49
CA PRO A 384 14.91 7.68 -7.37
C PRO A 384 16.06 6.68 -7.25
N ALA A 385 17.28 7.20 -7.11
CA ALA A 385 18.47 6.37 -6.99
C ALA A 385 18.45 5.48 -5.74
N LYS A 386 17.70 5.88 -4.70
CA LYS A 386 17.52 5.12 -3.46
C LYS A 386 16.11 5.27 -2.90
N LEU A 387 15.58 4.19 -2.34
CA LEU A 387 14.31 4.16 -1.61
C LEU A 387 14.54 3.69 -0.18
N THR A 388 13.84 4.29 0.77
CA THR A 388 13.95 3.95 2.20
C THR A 388 12.75 3.14 2.66
N ILE A 389 12.99 2.15 3.53
CA ILE A 389 11.90 1.46 4.22
C ILE A 389 11.35 2.39 5.33
N PRO A 390 10.02 2.62 5.40
CA PRO A 390 9.42 3.43 6.45
C PRO A 390 9.57 2.76 7.82
N LEU A 391 9.64 3.58 8.87
CA LEU A 391 9.74 3.06 10.23
C LEU A 391 8.42 2.41 10.66
N LEU A 392 8.52 1.21 11.22
CA LEU A 392 7.35 0.42 11.59
C LEU A 392 6.72 0.96 12.88
N MET A 393 5.43 1.26 12.84
CA MET A 393 4.59 1.52 13.99
C MET A 393 3.69 0.30 14.23
N VAL A 394 4.13 -0.60 15.11
CA VAL A 394 3.45 -1.87 15.38
C VAL A 394 2.61 -1.76 16.65
N SER A 395 1.29 -1.90 16.53
CA SER A 395 0.38 -1.91 17.68
C SER A 395 0.59 -3.21 18.48
N LEU A 396 1.14 -3.12 19.68
CA LEU A 396 1.45 -4.29 20.49
C LEU A 396 0.29 -4.66 21.41
N VAL A 397 -0.34 -3.64 21.99
CA VAL A 397 -1.42 -3.78 22.97
C VAL A 397 -2.58 -2.83 22.62
N SER A 398 -3.80 -3.37 22.63
CA SER A 398 -5.04 -2.60 22.67
C SER A 398 -5.46 -2.40 24.12
N CYS A 399 -5.77 -1.16 24.47
CA CYS A 399 -6.20 -0.69 25.79
C CYS A 399 -7.46 0.19 25.60
N GLY A 400 -7.88 0.91 26.63
CA GLY A 400 -8.91 1.92 26.46
C GLY A 400 -10.32 1.32 26.52
N LYS A 401 -11.27 2.01 25.88
CA LYS A 401 -12.68 1.58 25.78
C LYS A 401 -12.86 0.26 25.03
N SER A 402 -11.90 -0.12 24.19
CA SER A 402 -11.79 -1.44 23.54
C SER A 402 -11.39 -2.58 24.48
N SER A 403 -11.03 -2.27 25.74
CA SER A 403 -10.66 -3.26 26.74
C SER A 403 -11.59 -3.19 27.97
N PRO A 404 -11.85 -4.31 28.67
CA PRO A 404 -12.73 -4.30 29.84
C PRO A 404 -12.05 -3.75 31.12
N GLY A 405 -10.90 -3.09 31.01
CA GLY A 405 -10.21 -2.43 32.12
C GLY A 405 -10.83 -1.06 32.48
N LYS A 406 -10.25 -0.37 33.46
CA LYS A 406 -10.65 1.02 33.81
C LYS A 406 -9.89 2.08 33.05
N LEU A 407 -8.78 1.74 32.40
CA LEU A 407 -7.98 2.67 31.62
C LEU A 407 -8.69 3.05 30.33
N ASN A 408 -8.89 4.35 30.08
CA ASN A 408 -9.48 4.87 28.85
C ASN A 408 -8.48 5.68 27.99
N LEU A 409 -7.53 6.40 28.60
CA LEU A 409 -6.64 7.38 27.93
C LEU A 409 -5.88 6.90 26.68
N MET A 410 -5.60 5.60 26.58
CA MET A 410 -4.85 5.02 25.46
C MET A 410 -5.64 3.87 24.84
N LYS A 411 -5.96 4.01 23.55
CA LYS A 411 -6.56 2.96 22.70
C LYS A 411 -5.51 1.94 22.28
N GLU A 412 -4.31 2.40 21.91
CA GLU A 412 -3.21 1.51 21.49
C GLU A 412 -1.88 1.95 22.10
N VAL A 413 -1.06 0.96 22.48
CA VAL A 413 0.38 1.15 22.72
C VAL A 413 1.16 0.52 21.58
N ILE A 414 1.94 1.36 20.91
CA ILE A 414 2.64 1.06 19.66
C ILE A 414 4.14 1.01 19.95
N CYS A 415 4.82 0.01 19.41
CA CYS A 415 6.28 -0.10 19.48
C CYS A 415 6.90 0.26 18.12
N ILE A 416 8.00 1.01 18.16
CA ILE A 416 8.75 1.47 17.00
C ILE A 416 10.17 0.94 17.14
N PRO A 417 10.59 -0.05 16.33
CA PRO A 417 11.97 -0.55 16.34
C PRO A 417 12.97 0.56 16.01
N HIS A 418 14.20 0.43 16.51
CA HIS A 418 15.25 1.40 16.21
C HIS A 418 15.50 1.52 14.68
N PRO A 419 15.67 2.74 14.12
CA PRO A 419 15.88 2.96 12.68
C PRO A 419 17.05 2.21 12.04
N GLY A 420 18.05 1.85 12.84
CA GLY A 420 19.20 1.07 12.40
C GLY A 420 18.96 -0.43 12.24
N LEU A 421 17.76 -0.93 12.54
CA LEU A 421 17.39 -2.34 12.36
C LEU A 421 16.73 -2.55 11.00
N MET A 422 17.00 -3.72 10.39
CA MET A 422 16.21 -4.19 9.25
C MET A 422 14.77 -4.45 9.69
N ALA A 423 13.80 -4.24 8.80
CA ALA A 423 12.38 -4.42 9.11
C ALA A 423 12.09 -5.81 9.68
N LYS A 424 12.70 -6.85 9.09
CA LYS A 424 12.56 -8.23 9.58
C LYS A 424 13.07 -8.40 11.02
N GLN A 425 14.24 -7.86 11.33
CA GLN A 425 14.83 -7.93 12.67
C GLN A 425 13.97 -7.18 13.70
N GLY A 426 13.45 -6.01 13.31
CA GLY A 426 12.52 -5.24 14.14
C GLY A 426 11.25 -6.02 14.46
N VAL A 427 10.62 -6.64 13.47
CA VAL A 427 9.41 -7.46 13.69
C VAL A 427 9.70 -8.69 14.54
N GLU A 428 10.79 -9.42 14.29
CA GLU A 428 11.18 -10.60 15.10
C GLU A 428 11.38 -10.23 16.59
N MET A 429 12.02 -9.08 16.86
CA MET A 429 12.17 -8.54 18.21
C MET A 429 10.80 -8.27 18.86
N LEU A 430 9.90 -7.59 18.16
CA LEU A 430 8.57 -7.26 18.67
C LEU A 430 7.68 -8.50 18.88
N MET A 431 7.82 -9.53 18.04
CA MET A 431 7.14 -10.81 18.23
C MET A 431 7.58 -11.50 19.54
N GLU A 432 8.87 -11.47 19.87
CA GLU A 432 9.34 -12.04 21.14
C GLU A 432 8.83 -11.24 22.34
N ILE A 433 8.78 -9.90 22.25
CA ILE A 433 8.15 -9.05 23.28
C ILE A 433 6.67 -9.44 23.46
N GLN A 434 5.90 -9.53 22.37
CA GLN A 434 4.48 -9.90 22.41
C GLN A 434 4.25 -11.27 23.07
N LYS A 435 5.11 -12.23 22.75
CA LYS A 435 5.07 -13.59 23.31
C LYS A 435 5.38 -13.59 24.81
N GLN A 436 6.35 -12.80 25.26
CA GLN A 436 6.66 -12.68 26.69
C GLN A 436 5.53 -11.99 27.45
N ILE A 437 4.94 -10.91 26.91
CA ILE A 437 3.75 -10.27 27.48
C ILE A 437 2.62 -11.31 27.65
N SER A 438 2.34 -12.09 26.60
CA SER A 438 1.33 -13.16 26.65
C SER A 438 1.60 -14.17 27.77
N LYS A 439 2.86 -14.60 27.95
CA LYS A 439 3.25 -15.50 29.05
C LYS A 439 3.04 -14.89 30.43
N THR A 440 3.43 -13.62 30.62
CA THR A 440 3.26 -12.90 31.89
C THR A 440 1.80 -12.77 32.29
N ILE A 441 0.89 -12.65 31.32
CA ILE A 441 -0.56 -12.56 31.57
C ILE A 441 -1.18 -13.93 31.86
N GLU A 442 -0.65 -15.00 31.26
CA GLU A 442 -1.15 -16.36 31.48
C GLU A 442 -0.76 -16.96 32.83
N THR A 443 0.28 -16.44 33.49
CA THR A 443 0.61 -16.84 34.85
C THR A 443 -0.43 -16.31 35.85
N PRO A 444 -1.21 -17.18 36.53
CA PRO A 444 -2.14 -16.72 37.56
C PRO A 444 -1.36 -16.07 38.72
N PRO A 445 -1.94 -15.05 39.39
CA PRO A 445 -1.32 -14.48 40.57
C PRO A 445 -1.12 -15.58 41.64
N PRO A 446 -0.08 -15.49 42.48
CA PRO A 446 0.18 -16.47 43.52
C PRO A 446 -1.06 -16.64 44.41
N PRO A 447 -1.37 -17.88 44.85
CA PRO A 447 -2.56 -18.14 45.65
C PRO A 447 -2.49 -17.31 46.94
N LYS A 448 -3.43 -16.37 47.09
CA LYS A 448 -3.70 -15.77 48.40
C LYS A 448 -4.11 -16.91 49.35
N ALA A 449 -3.49 -16.91 50.53
CA ALA A 449 -3.68 -17.92 51.56
C ALA A 449 -5.17 -18.17 51.84
N GLU A 450 -5.49 -19.45 52.00
CA GLU A 450 -6.81 -20.04 52.13
C GLU A 450 -7.68 -19.38 53.21
N MET A 451 -8.94 -19.07 52.88
CA MET A 451 -10.05 -19.13 53.84
C MET A 451 -11.13 -20.09 53.33
N LYS A 452 -11.55 -20.97 54.24
CA LYS A 452 -12.19 -22.27 54.00
C LYS A 452 -13.60 -22.21 53.39
N LYS A 453 -13.81 -23.12 52.42
CA LYS A 453 -15.00 -23.92 52.04
C LYS A 453 -16.42 -23.38 52.36
N GLY A 454 -17.20 -23.22 51.29
CA GLY A 454 -18.64 -23.48 51.23
C GLY A 454 -18.98 -24.15 49.90
N HIS A 455 -19.36 -25.43 49.93
CA HIS A 455 -19.78 -26.24 48.78
C HIS A 455 -21.26 -25.99 48.45
N ASN A 456 -21.60 -25.63 47.21
CA ASN A 456 -22.55 -26.38 46.35
C ASN A 456 -23.02 -25.58 45.12
N GLY A 457 -22.89 -26.21 43.94
CA GLY A 457 -23.94 -26.26 42.93
C GLY A 457 -23.90 -25.25 41.79
N GLY A 458 -23.66 -25.75 40.57
CA GLY A 458 -24.12 -25.10 39.33
C GLY A 458 -23.06 -24.87 38.27
N LYS A 459 -22.65 -25.93 37.56
CA LYS A 459 -21.89 -25.82 36.30
C LYS A 459 -22.74 -25.09 35.25
N ARG A 460 -22.39 -23.84 34.96
CA ARG A 460 -22.34 -23.34 33.58
C ARG A 460 -20.90 -22.94 33.35
N GLY A 461 -20.17 -23.79 32.64
CA GLY A 461 -18.87 -23.40 32.11
C GLY A 461 -19.11 -22.24 31.16
N GLN A 462 -18.87 -21.01 31.63
CA GLN A 462 -18.47 -19.95 30.72
C GLN A 462 -17.17 -20.48 30.10
N GLN A 463 -17.24 -20.79 28.81
CA GLN A 463 -16.02 -20.91 28.02
C GLN A 463 -15.22 -19.62 28.25
N PRO A 464 -13.89 -19.68 28.41
CA PRO A 464 -13.09 -18.48 28.44
C PRO A 464 -13.35 -17.76 27.12
N VAL A 465 -13.87 -16.54 27.23
CA VAL A 465 -14.27 -15.68 26.13
C VAL A 465 -13.17 -15.68 25.06
N THR A 466 -13.57 -16.01 23.83
CA THR A 466 -12.83 -15.72 22.61
C THR A 466 -12.43 -14.24 22.60
N GLY A 467 -11.13 -13.92 22.61
CA GLY A 467 -10.66 -12.55 22.36
C GLY A 467 -9.44 -12.09 23.16
N LYS A 468 -8.31 -12.84 23.15
CA LYS A 468 -7.02 -12.25 23.56
C LYS A 468 -6.47 -11.25 22.53
N MET A 469 -7.09 -11.19 21.36
CA MET A 469 -6.63 -10.42 20.21
C MET A 469 -7.72 -9.50 19.71
N SER A 470 -7.38 -8.24 19.48
CA SER A 470 -8.28 -7.24 18.90
C SER A 470 -8.46 -7.45 17.39
N HIS A 471 -9.40 -6.71 16.80
CA HIS A 471 -9.56 -6.61 15.35
C HIS A 471 -8.31 -6.02 14.66
N LEU A 472 -7.49 -5.25 15.38
CA LEU A 472 -6.21 -4.73 14.92
C LEU A 472 -5.06 -5.75 14.99
N GLY A 473 -5.32 -6.98 15.45
CA GLY A 473 -4.30 -8.01 15.54
C GLY A 473 -3.25 -7.72 16.61
N CYS A 474 -3.62 -7.00 17.68
CA CYS A 474 -2.79 -6.74 18.86
C CYS A 474 -3.43 -7.34 20.12
N LEU A 475 -2.66 -7.47 21.22
CA LEU A 475 -3.13 -8.10 22.44
C LEU A 475 -4.14 -7.20 23.16
N THR A 476 -5.29 -7.74 23.57
CA THR A 476 -6.23 -7.02 24.44
C THR A 476 -5.95 -7.36 25.89
N ILE A 477 -5.56 -6.35 26.69
CA ILE A 477 -5.14 -6.54 28.09
C ILE A 477 -5.88 -5.54 28.97
N ASN A 478 -6.29 -6.01 30.15
CA ASN A 478 -7.04 -5.21 31.10
C ASN A 478 -6.07 -4.41 31.97
N TYR A 479 -6.15 -3.10 31.88
CA TYR A 479 -5.39 -2.19 32.72
C TYR A 479 -6.32 -1.24 33.47
N ASP A 480 -5.94 -0.93 34.71
CA ASP A 480 -6.72 -0.08 35.60
C ASP A 480 -6.11 1.32 35.77
N THR A 481 -4.85 1.49 35.38
CA THR A 481 -4.09 2.74 35.54
C THR A 481 -3.31 3.07 34.28
N ILE A 482 -3.05 4.36 34.05
CA ILE A 482 -2.35 4.87 32.86
C ILE A 482 -0.93 4.30 32.72
N GLU A 483 -0.20 4.12 33.82
CA GLU A 483 1.22 3.72 33.76
C GLU A 483 1.41 2.21 33.55
N GLN A 484 0.42 1.38 33.89
CA GLN A 484 0.53 -0.08 33.87
C GLN A 484 0.91 -0.70 32.50
N PRO A 485 0.31 -0.29 31.36
CA PRO A 485 0.71 -0.79 30.04
C PRO A 485 2.18 -0.53 29.75
N LEU A 486 2.63 0.69 30.04
CA LEU A 486 4.01 1.15 29.82
C LEU A 486 5.00 0.37 30.69
N LEU A 487 4.69 0.22 31.99
CA LEU A 487 5.50 -0.55 32.93
C LEU A 487 5.56 -2.05 32.57
N THR A 488 4.48 -2.60 32.03
CA THR A 488 4.45 -4.00 31.57
C THR A 488 5.43 -4.21 30.41
N ILE A 489 5.36 -3.34 29.39
CA ILE A 489 6.25 -3.40 28.23
C ILE A 489 7.70 -3.15 28.67
N GLN A 490 7.94 -2.15 29.52
CA GLN A 490 9.26 -1.86 30.06
C GLN A 490 9.85 -3.05 30.83
N GLY A 491 9.08 -3.69 31.71
CA GLY A 491 9.51 -4.86 32.45
C GLY A 491 9.83 -6.05 31.56
N VAL A 492 9.03 -6.29 30.51
CA VAL A 492 9.30 -7.35 29.52
C VAL A 492 10.55 -7.05 28.71
N CYS A 493 10.74 -5.80 28.26
CA CYS A 493 11.94 -5.38 27.54
C CYS A 493 13.19 -5.59 28.40
N ALA A 494 13.16 -5.17 29.68
CA ALA A 494 14.26 -5.36 30.61
C ALA A 494 14.60 -6.85 30.80
N ASN A 495 13.60 -7.72 30.89
CA ASN A 495 13.80 -9.18 31.00
C ASN A 495 14.44 -9.79 29.74
N LEU A 496 14.21 -9.19 28.57
CA LEU A 496 14.82 -9.57 27.30
C LEU A 496 16.18 -8.90 27.06
N GLY A 497 16.64 -8.04 27.97
CA GLY A 497 17.87 -7.27 27.80
C GLY A 497 17.77 -6.15 26.76
N LEU A 498 16.55 -5.67 26.49
CA LEU A 498 16.26 -4.57 25.58
C LEU A 498 16.00 -3.29 26.38
N GLU A 499 16.59 -2.18 25.94
CA GLU A 499 16.40 -0.86 26.54
C GLU A 499 15.46 0.01 25.70
N LEU A 500 14.40 0.51 26.33
CA LEU A 500 13.48 1.48 25.72
C LEU A 500 14.20 2.83 25.54
N GLY A 501 14.06 3.43 24.35
CA GLY A 501 14.80 4.64 23.95
C GLY A 501 16.11 4.35 23.20
N THR A 502 16.64 3.12 23.29
CA THR A 502 17.85 2.70 22.57
C THR A 502 17.53 1.65 21.51
N ASN A 503 16.89 0.54 21.90
CA ASN A 503 16.59 -0.56 20.98
C ASN A 503 15.22 -0.40 20.28
N LEU A 504 14.27 0.23 20.96
CA LEU A 504 12.95 0.54 20.45
C LEU A 504 12.35 1.73 21.20
N TYR A 505 11.40 2.39 20.57
CA TYR A 505 10.64 3.51 21.12
C TYR A 505 9.16 3.14 21.24
N LEU A 506 8.41 3.98 21.96
CA LEU A 506 6.97 3.83 22.13
C LEU A 506 6.21 4.96 21.44
N ALA A 507 5.00 4.67 21.00
CA ALA A 507 4.00 5.64 20.60
C ALA A 507 2.65 5.26 21.22
N ILE A 508 1.80 6.26 21.47
CA ILE A 508 0.48 6.04 22.08
C ILE A 508 -0.59 6.60 21.16
N ASN A 509 -1.61 5.79 20.86
CA ASN A 509 -2.83 6.28 20.23
C ASN A 509 -3.88 6.54 21.32
N CYS A 510 -4.22 7.81 21.51
CA CYS A 510 -5.18 8.25 22.53
C CYS A 510 -6.62 8.19 22.03
N ALA A 511 -6.85 8.34 20.72
CA ALA A 511 -8.18 8.41 20.11
C ALA A 511 -9.13 9.34 20.92
N ALA A 512 -8.67 10.56 21.23
CA ALA A 512 -9.30 11.40 22.23
C ALA A 512 -10.77 11.78 21.94
N HIS A 513 -11.21 11.71 20.68
CA HIS A 513 -12.61 11.86 20.29
C HIS A 513 -13.53 10.83 20.94
N GLU A 514 -13.04 9.61 21.22
CA GLU A 514 -13.79 8.58 21.94
C GLU A 514 -13.85 8.86 23.44
N LEU A 515 -12.97 9.71 23.99
CA LEU A 515 -12.82 9.92 25.44
C LEU A 515 -13.74 11.00 26.00
N VAL A 516 -14.30 11.87 25.17
CA VAL A 516 -15.09 13.02 25.63
C VAL A 516 -16.46 12.60 26.12
N ASP A 517 -16.78 12.99 27.36
CA ASP A 517 -18.13 13.01 27.89
C ASP A 517 -18.72 14.40 27.63
N TYR A 518 -19.55 14.51 26.59
CA TYR A 518 -20.21 15.76 26.20
C TYR A 518 -21.16 16.30 27.26
N SER A 519 -21.71 15.44 28.13
CA SER A 519 -22.60 15.88 29.21
C SER A 519 -21.80 16.61 30.30
N LYS A 520 -20.54 16.22 30.50
CA LYS A 520 -19.64 16.82 31.49
C LYS A 520 -18.68 17.84 30.91
N GLY A 521 -18.52 17.88 29.59
CA GLY A 521 -17.52 18.71 28.93
C GLY A 521 -16.10 18.36 29.36
N LYS A 522 -15.79 17.07 29.56
CA LYS A 522 -14.48 16.60 30.04
C LYS A 522 -14.07 15.28 29.38
N TYR A 523 -12.77 15.02 29.38
CA TYR A 523 -12.16 13.78 28.94
C TYR A 523 -12.18 12.74 30.05
N GLU A 524 -12.77 11.57 29.79
CA GLU A 524 -12.74 10.44 30.73
C GLU A 524 -11.47 9.61 30.52
N VAL A 525 -10.40 9.93 31.27
CA VAL A 525 -9.08 9.29 31.14
C VAL A 525 -9.00 7.90 31.77
N MET A 526 -9.82 7.68 32.79
CA MET A 526 -10.07 6.39 33.42
C MET A 526 -11.52 6.36 33.86
N MET A 527 -12.13 5.18 33.99
CA MET A 527 -13.52 5.04 34.40
C MET A 527 -13.85 5.88 35.64
N GLY A 528 -14.74 6.85 35.48
CA GLY A 528 -15.15 7.79 36.53
C GLY A 528 -14.17 8.92 36.87
N THR A 529 -13.01 8.98 36.20
CA THR A 529 -12.00 10.04 36.37
C THR A 529 -11.99 10.95 35.14
N TYR A 530 -12.40 12.20 35.36
CA TYR A 530 -12.55 13.20 34.31
C TYR A 530 -11.47 14.27 34.42
N LYS A 531 -11.00 14.73 33.27
CA LYS A 531 -10.01 15.79 33.13
C LYS A 531 -10.50 16.84 32.15
N ASN A 532 -10.32 18.12 32.48
CA ASN A 532 -10.56 19.18 31.50
C ASN A 532 -9.37 19.27 30.52
N THR A 533 -9.50 20.08 29.47
CA THR A 533 -8.50 20.24 28.41
C THR A 533 -7.13 20.68 28.94
N THR A 534 -7.08 21.64 29.87
CA THR A 534 -5.81 22.11 30.48
C THR A 534 -5.15 21.01 31.30
N GLU A 535 -5.91 20.31 32.13
CA GLU A 535 -5.39 19.18 32.93
C GLU A 535 -4.92 18.01 32.06
N MET A 536 -5.48 17.85 30.85
CA MET A 536 -5.02 16.86 29.88
C MET A 536 -3.64 17.22 29.30
N VAL A 537 -3.39 18.50 29.01
CA VAL A 537 -2.05 18.96 28.58
C VAL A 537 -1.02 18.62 29.67
N ASP A 538 -1.29 19.00 30.92
CA ASP A 538 -0.41 18.71 32.06
C ASP A 538 -0.18 17.20 32.23
N LEU A 539 -1.24 16.39 32.08
CA LEU A 539 -1.16 14.93 32.15
C LEU A 539 -0.21 14.35 31.09
N TYR A 540 -0.29 14.81 29.85
CA TYR A 540 0.58 14.34 28.77
C TYR A 540 2.03 14.78 28.97
N VAL A 541 2.25 16.03 29.43
CA VAL A 541 3.59 16.55 29.74
C VAL A 541 4.25 15.74 30.85
N ASP A 542 3.50 15.44 31.92
CA ASP A 542 3.97 14.59 33.02
C ASP A 542 4.25 13.16 32.56
N LEU A 543 3.38 12.59 31.72
CA LEU A 543 3.52 11.23 31.21
C LEU A 543 4.80 11.08 30.36
N ILE A 544 5.03 11.99 29.42
CA ILE A 544 6.23 11.97 28.56
C ILE A 544 7.49 12.27 29.37
N SER A 545 7.41 13.13 30.39
CA SER A 545 8.55 13.40 31.28
C SER A 545 8.94 12.18 32.11
N LYS A 546 7.97 11.36 32.53
CA LYS A 546 8.21 10.08 33.22
C LYS A 546 8.70 8.97 32.30
N PHE A 547 8.20 8.94 31.06
CA PHE A 547 8.51 7.90 30.06
C PHE A 547 9.06 8.54 28.77
N PRO A 548 10.32 9.01 28.77
CA PRO A 548 10.92 9.69 27.62
C PRO A 548 11.12 8.78 26.39
N SER A 549 10.93 7.47 26.54
CA SER A 549 10.92 6.53 25.40
C SER A 549 9.66 6.67 24.53
N ILE A 550 8.64 7.40 24.98
CA ILE A 550 7.48 7.74 24.17
C ILE A 550 7.86 8.90 23.24
N ILE A 551 7.92 8.61 21.95
CA ILE A 551 8.34 9.58 20.93
C ILE A 551 7.19 10.09 20.06
N ALA A 552 5.99 9.53 20.18
CA ALA A 552 4.82 10.01 19.44
C ALA A 552 3.50 9.82 20.20
N LEU A 553 2.62 10.82 20.08
CA LEU A 553 1.22 10.79 20.51
C LEU A 553 0.31 10.96 19.29
N ILE A 554 -0.61 10.02 19.10
CA ILE A 554 -1.62 10.05 18.04
C ILE A 554 -2.95 10.46 18.64
N ASP A 555 -3.59 11.48 18.05
CA ASP A 555 -4.89 12.03 18.46
C ASP A 555 -5.01 12.30 19.98
N PRO A 556 -4.09 13.07 20.62
CA PRO A 556 -4.17 13.43 22.04
C PRO A 556 -5.40 14.27 22.40
N PHE A 557 -5.94 15.01 21.44
CA PHE A 557 -7.14 15.84 21.56
C PHE A 557 -8.06 15.64 20.36
N ARG A 558 -9.30 16.11 20.51
CA ARG A 558 -10.27 16.22 19.42
C ARG A 558 -9.83 17.21 18.35
N LYS A 559 -10.43 17.12 17.15
CA LYS A 559 -10.20 18.05 16.04
C LYS A 559 -10.56 19.50 16.41
N GLU A 560 -11.62 19.70 17.19
CA GLU A 560 -12.15 21.01 17.55
C GLU A 560 -11.34 21.73 18.64
N ASP A 561 -10.46 21.02 19.35
CA ASP A 561 -9.66 21.55 20.46
C ASP A 561 -8.30 22.09 19.96
N SER A 562 -8.31 22.90 18.89
CA SER A 562 -7.11 23.44 18.24
C SER A 562 -6.17 24.20 19.20
N GLU A 563 -6.73 25.02 20.10
CA GLU A 563 -5.96 25.75 21.13
C GLU A 563 -5.12 24.80 22.02
N GLN A 564 -5.59 23.57 22.22
CA GLN A 564 -4.93 22.57 23.06
C GLN A 564 -3.88 21.77 22.28
N TRP A 565 -4.11 21.56 20.98
CA TRP A 565 -3.07 21.08 20.08
C TRP A 565 -1.88 22.02 20.07
N ASP A 566 -2.11 23.34 19.94
CA ASP A 566 -1.06 24.35 19.99
C ASP A 566 -0.32 24.36 21.33
N SER A 567 -1.07 24.33 22.43
CA SER A 567 -0.50 24.32 23.78
C SER A 567 0.38 23.09 24.01
N LEU A 568 -0.07 21.91 23.56
CA LEU A 568 0.69 20.67 23.67
C LEU A 568 1.91 20.65 22.73
N TYR A 569 1.75 21.15 21.51
CA TYR A 569 2.83 21.24 20.52
C TYR A 569 3.96 22.13 21.04
N ASN A 570 3.62 23.31 21.59
CA ASN A 570 4.60 24.20 22.20
C ASN A 570 5.33 23.59 23.39
N ALA A 571 4.65 22.72 24.16
CA ALA A 571 5.26 22.05 25.31
C ALA A 571 6.13 20.83 24.94
N LEU A 572 5.75 20.06 23.90
CA LEU A 572 6.30 18.73 23.64
C LEU A 572 6.85 18.50 22.24
N GLY A 573 6.57 19.36 21.26
CA GLY A 573 6.93 19.15 19.84
C GLY A 573 8.42 18.96 19.57
N SER A 574 9.30 19.44 20.47
CA SER A 574 10.75 19.26 20.40
C SER A 574 11.25 17.88 20.88
N ARG A 575 10.40 17.08 21.53
CA ARG A 575 10.75 15.77 22.13
C ARG A 575 9.80 14.63 21.76
N CYS A 576 8.60 14.94 21.31
CA CYS A 576 7.56 13.98 20.97
C CYS A 576 6.78 14.47 19.75
N TYR A 577 6.61 13.62 18.76
CA TYR A 577 5.78 13.89 17.60
C TYR A 577 4.30 13.91 17.99
N LEU A 578 3.60 14.96 17.60
CA LEU A 578 2.14 15.00 17.67
C LEU A 578 1.59 14.63 16.31
N ILE A 579 0.78 13.58 16.25
CA ILE A 579 0.29 13.01 14.99
C ILE A 579 -1.24 13.11 14.97
N ALA A 580 -1.78 13.78 13.95
CA ALA A 580 -3.23 13.79 13.71
C ALA A 580 -3.63 12.58 12.87
N GLY A 581 -4.43 11.69 13.46
CA GLY A 581 -5.08 10.55 12.81
C GLY A 581 -6.53 10.90 12.49
N SER A 582 -7.47 10.49 13.35
CA SER A 582 -8.89 10.83 13.25
C SER A 582 -9.15 12.33 13.39
N ALA A 583 -8.23 13.09 14.00
CA ALA A 583 -8.32 14.56 14.04
C ALA A 583 -7.94 15.22 12.70
N SER A 584 -7.40 14.48 11.73
CA SER A 584 -7.10 15.00 10.40
C SER A 584 -8.35 15.06 9.52
N LYS A 585 -8.47 16.13 8.72
CA LYS A 585 -9.45 16.22 7.62
C LYS A 585 -9.14 15.18 6.54
N SER A 586 -10.12 14.89 5.68
CA SER A 586 -9.90 14.01 4.53
C SER A 586 -8.85 14.58 3.57
N ILE A 587 -8.23 13.69 2.78
CA ILE A 587 -7.21 14.09 1.79
C ILE A 587 -7.77 15.09 0.79
N ALA A 588 -9.02 14.91 0.36
CA ALA A 588 -9.69 15.83 -0.55
C ALA A 588 -9.76 17.25 0.03
N THR A 589 -10.24 17.39 1.26
CA THR A 589 -10.34 18.70 1.93
C THR A 589 -8.96 19.32 2.18
N LEU A 590 -7.96 18.51 2.54
CA LEU A 590 -6.58 19.02 2.72
C LEU A 590 -5.97 19.56 1.42
N LEU A 591 -6.27 18.93 0.28
CA LEU A 591 -5.81 19.39 -1.03
C LEU A 591 -6.56 20.64 -1.50
N GLU A 592 -7.87 20.69 -1.29
CA GLU A 592 -8.71 21.85 -1.65
C GLU A 592 -8.33 23.12 -0.86
N GLU A 593 -8.16 22.99 0.46
CA GLU A 593 -7.79 24.10 1.32
C GLU A 593 -6.29 24.45 1.21
N GLY A 594 -5.44 23.49 0.83
CA GLY A 594 -3.98 23.63 0.87
C GLY A 594 -3.41 23.77 2.28
N ASP A 595 -4.25 23.70 3.31
CA ASP A 595 -3.87 23.82 4.72
C ASP A 595 -3.74 22.43 5.36
N ILE A 596 -2.53 22.14 5.83
CA ILE A 596 -2.21 20.94 6.62
C ILE A 596 -1.70 21.31 8.02
N SER A 597 -1.75 22.60 8.37
CA SER A 597 -1.27 23.14 9.64
C SER A 597 -2.35 23.10 10.74
N THR A 598 -3.62 22.86 10.39
CA THR A 598 -4.73 22.79 11.35
C THR A 598 -5.28 21.36 11.54
N PRO A 599 -5.23 20.76 12.75
CA PRO A 599 -4.58 21.24 13.97
C PRO A 599 -3.04 21.18 13.88
N ARG A 600 -2.38 22.06 14.66
CA ARG A 600 -0.91 22.16 14.69
C ARG A 600 -0.31 20.86 15.22
N SER A 601 0.39 20.15 14.34
CA SER A 601 0.90 18.80 14.58
C SER A 601 2.22 18.57 13.85
N SER A 602 3.02 17.62 14.33
CA SER A 602 4.27 17.23 13.67
C SER A 602 4.02 16.39 12.42
N GLY A 603 2.87 15.72 12.33
CA GLY A 603 2.57 14.80 11.25
C GLY A 603 1.11 14.34 11.20
N ARG A 604 0.77 13.61 10.15
CA ARG A 604 -0.59 13.14 9.88
C ARG A 604 -0.62 11.69 9.41
N ILE A 605 -1.70 10.99 9.74
CA ILE A 605 -1.96 9.65 9.22
C ILE A 605 -2.76 9.75 7.92
N ILE A 606 -2.14 9.37 6.81
CA ILE A 606 -2.77 9.24 5.49
C ILE A 606 -3.24 7.79 5.33
N LYS A 607 -4.47 7.61 4.82
CA LYS A 607 -5.03 6.31 4.48
C LYS A 607 -5.53 6.34 3.03
N HIS A 608 -5.28 5.28 2.27
CA HIS A 608 -5.88 5.12 0.95
C HIS A 608 -7.28 4.50 1.11
N THR A 609 -8.30 5.36 1.13
CA THR A 609 -9.71 4.99 1.30
C THR A 609 -10.62 5.81 0.39
N ASN A 610 -11.78 5.25 0.04
CA ASN A 610 -12.87 5.93 -0.67
C ASN A 610 -12.44 6.50 -2.04
N GLN A 611 -12.63 7.80 -2.24
CA GLN A 611 -12.37 8.51 -3.49
C GLN A 611 -10.90 8.84 -3.75
N THR A 612 -10.01 8.60 -2.77
CA THR A 612 -8.61 9.01 -2.86
C THR A 612 -7.91 8.27 -4.01
N THR A 613 -7.43 9.01 -5.00
CA THR A 613 -6.67 8.48 -6.15
C THR A 613 -5.16 8.43 -5.88
N LEU A 614 -4.42 7.76 -6.75
CA LEU A 614 -2.95 7.76 -6.71
C LEU A 614 -2.37 9.17 -6.91
N SER A 615 -2.97 9.95 -7.80
CA SER A 615 -2.59 11.35 -8.00
C SER A 615 -2.80 12.17 -6.73
N ASP A 616 -3.93 12.02 -6.03
CA ASP A 616 -4.19 12.72 -4.76
C ASP A 616 -3.16 12.33 -3.69
N LEU A 617 -2.77 11.04 -3.62
CA LEU A 617 -1.74 10.56 -2.69
C LEU A 617 -0.35 11.14 -2.97
N VAL A 618 0.01 11.30 -4.24
CA VAL A 618 1.27 11.93 -4.64
C VAL A 618 1.25 13.42 -4.29
N GLU A 619 0.15 14.10 -4.60
CA GLU A 619 -0.02 15.53 -4.35
C GLU A 619 0.05 15.86 -2.85
N ILE A 620 -0.72 15.14 -2.03
CA ILE A 620 -0.71 15.37 -0.57
C ILE A 620 0.64 15.00 0.06
N SER A 621 1.32 13.97 -0.45
CA SER A 621 2.67 13.64 0.02
C SER A 621 3.66 14.75 -0.31
N ASN A 622 3.59 15.33 -1.51
CA ASN A 622 4.47 16.45 -1.90
C ASN A 622 4.16 17.71 -1.07
N LEU A 623 2.88 17.98 -0.79
CA LEU A 623 2.47 19.08 0.08
C LEU A 623 3.02 18.91 1.50
N MET A 624 2.93 17.72 2.06
CA MET A 624 3.49 17.42 3.38
C MET A 624 5.02 17.56 3.43
N ASP A 625 5.73 17.07 2.41
CA ASP A 625 7.18 17.20 2.30
C ASP A 625 7.60 18.67 2.20
N SER A 626 6.87 19.49 1.43
CA SER A 626 7.16 20.92 1.25
C SER A 626 7.06 21.70 2.57
N LYS A 627 6.07 21.35 3.42
CA LYS A 627 5.84 21.95 4.73
C LYS A 627 6.57 21.23 5.87
N LYS A 628 7.46 20.27 5.56
CA LYS A 628 8.22 19.45 6.53
C LYS A 628 7.34 18.72 7.55
N HIS A 629 6.09 18.41 7.18
CA HIS A 629 5.20 17.58 7.99
C HIS A 629 5.49 16.10 7.77
N LEU A 630 5.38 15.33 8.86
CA LEU A 630 5.63 13.89 8.82
C LEU A 630 4.42 13.13 8.29
N ALA A 631 4.58 12.43 7.18
CA ALA A 631 3.57 11.49 6.68
C ALA A 631 3.68 10.13 7.38
N VAL A 632 2.55 9.65 7.92
CA VAL A 632 2.38 8.28 8.41
C VAL A 632 1.37 7.58 7.52
N PHE A 633 1.75 6.49 6.86
CA PHE A 633 0.77 5.71 6.08
C PHE A 633 0.11 4.66 6.97
N GLY A 634 -1.20 4.76 7.14
CA GLY A 634 -1.97 3.93 8.07
C GLY A 634 -2.85 2.90 7.36
N SER A 635 -2.94 1.71 7.93
CA SER A 635 -3.99 0.73 7.59
C SER A 635 -5.35 1.16 8.14
N ALA A 636 -6.44 0.77 7.49
CA ALA A 636 -7.78 0.86 8.05
C ALA A 636 -7.99 -0.12 9.21
N GLU A 637 -9.13 0.00 9.90
CA GLU A 637 -9.53 -0.98 10.93
C GLU A 637 -10.00 -2.29 10.27
N GLY A 638 -10.88 -2.19 9.27
CA GLY A 638 -11.32 -3.28 8.38
C GLY A 638 -10.43 -3.43 7.14
N GLU A 639 -9.30 -4.12 7.31
CA GLU A 639 -8.30 -4.31 6.24
C GLU A 639 -8.56 -5.52 5.34
N SER A 640 -8.06 -5.43 4.10
CA SER A 640 -8.08 -6.52 3.14
C SER A 640 -6.76 -7.30 3.13
N ALA A 641 -6.76 -8.46 2.46
CA ALA A 641 -5.53 -9.23 2.24
C ALA A 641 -4.60 -8.60 1.17
N ASP A 642 -4.99 -7.49 0.56
CA ASP A 642 -4.15 -6.76 -0.40
C ASP A 642 -2.97 -6.09 0.33
N ASP A 643 -1.79 -6.18 -0.27
CA ASP A 643 -0.51 -5.72 0.27
C ASP A 643 0.00 -4.44 -0.41
N SER A 644 -0.74 -3.90 -1.40
CA SER A 644 -0.34 -2.71 -2.17
C SER A 644 -0.22 -1.45 -1.31
N LEU A 645 -0.83 -1.43 -0.12
CA LEU A 645 -0.62 -0.38 0.89
C LEU A 645 0.86 -0.18 1.23
N VAL A 646 1.63 -1.26 1.26
CA VAL A 646 3.06 -1.22 1.55
C VAL A 646 3.83 -0.61 0.39
N ASP A 647 3.47 -1.00 -0.84
CA ASP A 647 4.05 -0.43 -2.05
C ASP A 647 3.76 1.07 -2.15
N LEU A 648 2.55 1.52 -1.78
CA LEU A 648 2.18 2.93 -1.64
C LEU A 648 3.08 3.66 -0.64
N ALA A 649 3.21 3.13 0.58
CA ALA A 649 4.02 3.75 1.63
C ALA A 649 5.50 3.93 1.21
N ILE A 650 6.10 2.89 0.61
CA ILE A 650 7.50 2.93 0.16
C ILE A 650 7.66 3.83 -1.06
N GLY A 651 6.75 3.74 -2.04
CA GLY A 651 6.79 4.56 -3.25
C GLY A 651 6.60 6.05 -2.97
N LEU A 652 5.71 6.41 -2.03
CA LEU A 652 5.52 7.78 -1.58
C LEU A 652 6.64 8.26 -0.65
N GLY A 653 7.48 7.36 -0.12
CA GLY A 653 8.60 7.73 0.74
C GLY A 653 8.19 8.24 2.14
N VAL A 654 7.10 7.68 2.71
CA VAL A 654 6.59 8.15 4.01
C VAL A 654 7.55 7.91 5.16
N GLN A 655 7.40 8.67 6.26
CA GLN A 655 8.28 8.57 7.42
C GLN A 655 8.02 7.27 8.21
N PHE A 656 6.75 7.01 8.50
CA PHE A 656 6.28 5.91 9.32
C PHE A 656 5.18 5.13 8.60
N ILE A 657 5.04 3.85 8.93
CA ILE A 657 3.94 3.02 8.48
C ILE A 657 3.27 2.34 9.68
N LYS A 658 1.95 2.48 9.81
CA LYS A 658 1.14 1.87 10.89
C LYS A 658 0.26 0.78 10.32
N LEU A 659 0.60 -0.48 10.59
CA LEU A 659 -0.07 -1.67 10.04
C LEU A 659 -0.93 -2.45 11.05
N GLY A 660 -1.04 -1.95 12.28
CA GLY A 660 -1.65 -2.67 13.40
C GLY A 660 -0.67 -3.67 14.03
N GLY A 661 -1.20 -4.70 14.68
CA GLY A 661 -0.38 -5.70 15.37
C GLY A 661 0.11 -6.84 14.48
N LEU A 662 0.85 -7.77 15.11
CA LEU A 662 1.60 -8.84 14.42
C LEU A 662 0.82 -10.14 14.24
N SER A 663 -0.51 -10.08 14.33
CA SER A 663 -1.37 -11.23 14.06
C SER A 663 -2.50 -10.85 13.11
N ARG A 664 -3.25 -11.87 12.67
CA ARG A 664 -4.27 -11.82 11.61
C ARG A 664 -3.65 -11.70 10.21
N GLY A 665 -4.17 -12.49 9.27
CA GLY A 665 -3.53 -12.72 7.96
C GLY A 665 -3.45 -11.47 7.09
N GLU A 666 -4.49 -10.64 7.14
CA GLU A 666 -4.63 -9.37 6.40
C GLU A 666 -3.62 -8.29 6.83
N ARG A 667 -3.06 -8.42 8.04
CA ARG A 667 -1.99 -7.55 8.56
C ARG A 667 -0.62 -8.17 8.33
N VAL A 668 -0.47 -9.46 8.62
CA VAL A 668 0.78 -10.20 8.41
C VAL A 668 1.23 -10.17 6.95
N THR A 669 0.30 -10.21 5.99
CA THR A 669 0.62 -10.08 4.55
C THR A 669 1.38 -8.79 4.22
N LYS A 670 1.02 -7.67 4.86
CA LYS A 670 1.67 -6.37 4.68
C LYS A 670 3.08 -6.36 5.29
N TYR A 671 3.28 -6.94 6.47
CA TYR A 671 4.63 -7.12 7.03
C TYR A 671 5.52 -7.98 6.12
N ASN A 672 4.99 -9.08 5.59
CA ASN A 672 5.71 -9.94 4.64
C ASN A 672 6.07 -9.21 3.35
N ARG A 673 5.19 -8.32 2.86
CA ARG A 673 5.47 -7.47 1.71
C ARG A 673 6.61 -6.50 1.99
N ILE A 674 6.67 -5.89 3.19
CA ILE A 674 7.81 -5.06 3.59
C ILE A 674 9.12 -5.84 3.51
N PHE A 675 9.16 -7.06 4.06
CA PHE A 675 10.38 -7.89 4.02
C PHE A 675 10.80 -8.21 2.59
N THR A 676 9.83 -8.52 1.74
CA THR A 676 10.07 -8.82 0.32
C THR A 676 10.67 -7.60 -0.39
N ILE A 677 10.10 -6.41 -0.19
CA ILE A 677 10.60 -5.17 -0.80
C ILE A 677 11.99 -4.80 -0.24
N GLU A 678 12.21 -4.95 1.06
CA GLU A 678 13.52 -4.72 1.69
C GLU A 678 14.59 -5.63 1.05
N GLU A 679 14.30 -6.92 0.88
CA GLU A 679 15.21 -7.86 0.20
C GLU A 679 15.45 -7.50 -1.28
N GLU A 680 14.42 -7.04 -1.99
CA GLU A 680 14.54 -6.57 -3.38
C GLU A 680 15.44 -5.33 -3.49
N LEU A 681 15.25 -4.33 -2.62
CA LEU A 681 16.05 -3.10 -2.59
C LEU A 681 17.50 -3.36 -2.21
N VAL A 682 17.76 -4.27 -1.26
CA VAL A 682 19.12 -4.70 -0.91
C VAL A 682 19.79 -5.38 -2.10
N ARG A 683 19.09 -6.29 -2.78
CA ARG A 683 19.62 -7.01 -3.96
C ARG A 683 19.94 -6.07 -5.11
N ASN A 684 19.15 -5.02 -5.30
CA ASN A 684 19.33 -4.04 -6.36
C ASN A 684 20.32 -2.94 -5.99
N GLY A 685 20.78 -2.87 -4.72
CA GLY A 685 21.67 -1.81 -4.25
C GLY A 685 21.00 -0.43 -4.14
N THR A 686 19.66 -0.39 -4.13
CA THR A 686 18.84 0.83 -4.09
C THR A 686 18.27 1.11 -2.71
N LEU A 687 18.62 0.32 -1.68
CA LEU A 687 18.20 0.59 -0.30
C LEU A 687 18.89 1.86 0.23
N GLY A 688 18.07 2.85 0.59
CA GLY A 688 18.48 4.03 1.32
C GLY A 688 18.56 3.75 2.82
N PHE A 689 19.49 4.44 3.50
CA PHE A 689 19.57 4.44 4.96
C PHE A 689 18.88 5.67 5.50
N LYS A 690 18.05 5.47 6.52
CA LYS A 690 17.42 6.56 7.25
C LYS A 690 18.32 7.00 8.40
N GLY A 691 18.48 8.32 8.57
CA GLY A 691 19.23 8.92 9.68
C GLY A 691 18.52 8.79 11.03
N GLU A 692 19.10 9.38 12.08
CA GLU A 692 18.49 9.48 13.40
C GLU A 692 17.13 10.19 13.35
N LEU A 693 16.22 9.82 14.26
CA LEU A 693 14.92 10.47 14.41
C LEU A 693 15.12 11.93 14.83
N THR A 694 14.83 12.88 13.93
CA THR A 694 14.91 14.31 14.21
C THR A 694 13.54 14.90 14.52
N PHE A 695 13.41 15.58 15.65
CA PHE A 695 12.23 16.36 16.00
C PHE A 695 12.36 17.75 15.35
N VAL A 696 11.63 17.98 14.26
CA VAL A 696 11.58 19.28 13.59
C VAL A 696 10.46 20.09 14.23
N GLN A 697 10.81 21.26 14.75
CA GLN A 697 9.83 22.23 15.27
C GLN A 697 9.42 23.15 14.12
N LEU A 698 8.14 23.18 13.80
CA LEU A 698 7.55 24.07 12.80
C LEU A 698 7.47 25.48 13.41
N SER A 699 8.13 26.46 12.78
CA SER A 699 8.16 27.83 13.27
C SER A 699 6.90 28.59 12.84
N GLU A 700 6.46 29.57 13.65
CA GLU A 700 5.32 30.43 13.28
C GLU A 700 5.62 31.29 12.02
N GLU A 701 6.89 31.43 11.63
CA GLU A 701 7.31 32.15 10.43
C GLU A 701 7.08 31.30 9.16
N ASP A 702 7.19 29.97 9.24
CA ASP A 702 6.86 29.06 8.13
C ASP A 702 5.34 29.01 7.87
N GLU A 703 4.51 29.30 8.87
CA GLU A 703 3.04 29.37 8.73
C GLU A 703 2.55 30.76 8.25
N LYS A 704 3.25 31.85 8.63
CA LYS A 704 2.87 33.22 8.25
C LYS A 704 3.40 33.67 6.89
N ALA A 705 4.44 33.03 6.36
CA ALA A 705 4.96 33.34 5.03
C ALA A 705 3.93 33.13 3.91
N ASP A 706 2.90 32.31 4.16
CA ASP A 706 1.86 31.96 3.19
C ASP A 706 0.51 32.68 3.42
N GLU A 707 0.37 33.52 4.47
CA GLU A 707 -0.82 34.37 4.66
C GLU A 707 -0.76 35.71 3.89
N GLU A 708 0.41 36.09 3.35
CA GLU A 708 0.56 37.26 2.48
C GLU A 708 0.73 36.83 1.01
N PRO A 709 -0.18 37.18 0.08
CA PRO A 709 0.07 36.95 -1.34
C PRO A 709 1.22 37.87 -1.79
N GLU A 710 2.34 37.28 -2.21
CA GLU A 710 3.50 37.97 -2.77
C GLU A 710 3.08 38.92 -3.92
N ALA A 711 3.04 40.21 -3.62
CA ALA A 711 2.83 41.27 -4.58
C ALA A 711 4.16 41.69 -5.24
N VAL A 712 4.90 40.79 -5.90
CA VAL A 712 6.00 41.18 -6.81
C VAL A 712 6.21 40.16 -7.95
N ALA A 713 5.32 40.16 -8.95
CA ALA A 713 5.64 39.64 -10.29
C ALA A 713 4.68 40.21 -11.36
N ALA A 714 4.75 41.50 -11.61
CA ALA A 714 4.18 42.11 -12.81
C ALA A 714 5.29 42.27 -13.86
N GLU A 715 5.42 41.29 -14.75
CA GLU A 715 5.55 41.48 -16.21
C GLU A 715 5.86 40.14 -16.92
N ALA A 716 5.08 39.88 -17.96
CA ALA A 716 5.23 38.89 -19.04
C ALA A 716 4.66 37.45 -18.86
N GLY A 717 3.55 37.19 -19.55
CA GLY A 717 3.24 35.88 -20.16
C GLY A 717 1.98 35.18 -19.64
N GLU A 718 0.90 35.21 -20.44
CA GLU A 718 -0.39 34.56 -20.17
C GLU A 718 -0.30 33.03 -19.97
N LEU A 719 -0.93 32.54 -18.89
CA LEU A 719 -1.33 31.14 -18.64
C LEU A 719 -2.79 31.14 -18.13
N PRO A 720 -3.59 30.09 -18.40
CA PRO A 720 -5.05 30.13 -18.27
C PRO A 720 -5.52 30.11 -16.80
N GLY A 721 -6.66 30.75 -16.57
CA GLY A 721 -7.19 31.13 -15.26
C GLY A 721 -7.52 29.97 -14.31
N ARG A 722 -7.31 30.27 -13.02
CA ARG A 722 -7.71 29.50 -11.84
C ARG A 722 -9.25 29.38 -11.78
N PRO A 723 -9.82 28.19 -11.51
CA PRO A 723 -11.26 28.07 -11.25
C PRO A 723 -11.64 28.78 -9.94
N GLU A 724 -12.80 29.44 -9.95
CA GLU A 724 -13.43 30.06 -8.78
C GLU A 724 -13.84 29.02 -7.70
N PRO A 725 -13.95 29.42 -6.43
CA PRO A 725 -14.15 28.53 -5.29
C PRO A 725 -15.45 27.71 -5.37
N ILE A 726 -15.33 26.45 -4.94
CA ILE A 726 -16.35 25.42 -4.97
C ILE A 726 -17.02 25.40 -3.58
N PHE A 727 -18.33 25.60 -3.54
CA PHE A 727 -19.26 25.66 -2.38
C PHE A 727 -19.50 27.03 -1.71
N PRO A 728 -20.78 27.43 -1.50
CA PRO A 728 -21.14 28.69 -0.86
C PRO A 728 -20.93 28.63 0.66
N THR A 729 -20.09 29.52 1.17
CA THR A 729 -19.98 29.80 2.60
C THR A 729 -21.25 30.54 3.05
N GLU A 730 -22.09 29.92 3.87
CA GLU A 730 -23.14 30.66 4.58
C GLU A 730 -22.48 31.59 5.60
N VAL A 731 -22.36 32.86 5.22
CA VAL A 731 -22.09 33.96 6.14
C VAL A 731 -23.38 34.21 6.93
N ILE A 732 -23.45 33.74 8.16
CA ILE A 732 -24.48 34.17 9.11
C ILE A 732 -24.09 35.59 9.56
N GLU A 733 -24.72 36.59 8.94
CA GLU A 733 -24.72 37.96 9.46
C GLU A 733 -25.43 37.99 10.82
N GLU A 734 -24.68 38.31 11.88
CA GLU A 734 -25.24 38.81 13.13
C GLU A 734 -25.94 40.16 12.86
N ALA A 735 -27.27 40.18 12.99
CA ALA A 735 -28.03 41.41 13.07
C ALA A 735 -28.48 41.67 14.53
N ALA A 736 -27.94 42.78 15.06
CA ALA A 736 -28.28 43.61 16.23
C ALA A 736 -29.45 43.23 17.15
#